data_AF-A0A9J6P5G3-F1
#
_entry.id   AF-A0A9J6P5G3-F1
#
_cell.length_a   1.000
_cell.length_b   1.000
_cell.length_c   1.000
_cell.angle_alpha   90.00
_cell.angle_beta   90.00
_cell.angle_gamma   90.00
#
_symmetry.space_group_name_H-M   'P 1'
#
loop_
_entity.id
_entity.type
_entity.pdbx_description
1 polymer ?
#
loop_
_entity_poly.entity_id
_entity_poly.type
_entity_poly.pdbx_seq_one_letter_code
_entity_poly.pdbx_strand_id
1 'polypeptide(L)'
;MLNFKKVPSKGGFINIFLPIFIMVVLTVVIGYFLPIGALVFGGVIVLITLLSLVKYSSFIKKSSEIEVGEAPEVHSIVRSVCEYFDIEEPIIRSFESEYEEVFAVGLKKPYNLMISELALENLAEDELEFLIIQELVNINRGRMVPLTLFAPIGTTFGIGHLFTKWISNIELMNDKIVLIATKNIELCIRTIIKVNDFDEESEMSIKEIVNIFLNARKSQLGNITNALNLDQYIVDRVVEILKFSRTREYKKLSDATPVLTIQYSINNTGNEADKIKINDLNIDKKEPLDFQENNEKYYEEVMGGNKFKYENKEIEIDILKEAEEDFREVTSKHSATDLDYDEKLALREIAASSYDDDDDDKKQKTSVFNDKYHIKRAKDDDFEYEEESGDEIKKKIIVCIVLIIILIAGGFAVKKLVIDKKSTKPPVTDGDGTNSGDQDGGKGTDTDKQEQLEYFSTLIENFDNAWVDHVNTASNDYLDFLISDGQLYKDLTNYNIKGKSQILIGIEVTEYKMITDSKVDIYFNEKIEETQGGNKKSLDYDWIYTAVKVGEEWKLESGRYNHGTNNNDSSINNYPNSSFSTEHSYKYSDVNNSTRLSGEIAQEIENAYTGFNNSWINYVNTNDKNVFNYIVKGSKVYNITKTYKEKPEYVGIKQKFNVMDIKDVREGKDSYYVWAHEVIHETKGAVVNNWEYHWIYIIKKSGDDYLVSEYFKDPAF
;
A
#
# COMPACT_ATOMS: atom_id res chain seq x y z
N MET A 1 19.18 -49.18 -57.24
CA MET A 1 20.28 -48.35 -57.76
C MET A 1 20.00 -46.90 -57.34
N LEU A 2 21.01 -46.23 -56.78
CA LEU A 2 20.96 -45.04 -55.93
C LEU A 2 20.50 -43.74 -56.62
N ASN A 3 19.79 -42.89 -55.84
CA ASN A 3 20.12 -41.50 -55.47
C ASN A 3 18.92 -40.56 -55.53
N PHE A 4 18.54 -39.96 -54.40
CA PHE A 4 18.22 -38.53 -54.33
C PHE A 4 18.55 -37.97 -52.92
N LYS A 5 19.50 -37.04 -52.89
CA LYS A 5 19.87 -36.19 -51.74
C LYS A 5 18.67 -35.31 -51.36
N LYS A 6 18.24 -35.34 -50.11
CA LYS A 6 17.47 -34.23 -49.51
C LYS A 6 18.45 -33.16 -49.03
N VAL A 7 18.38 -31.99 -49.65
CA VAL A 7 19.04 -30.77 -49.19
C VAL A 7 18.28 -30.27 -47.95
N PRO A 8 18.95 -29.93 -46.83
CA PRO A 8 18.27 -29.33 -45.68
C PRO A 8 17.70 -27.98 -46.09
N SER A 9 16.43 -27.73 -45.77
CA SER A 9 15.76 -26.48 -46.07
C SER A 9 16.50 -25.31 -45.39
N LYS A 10 16.65 -24.22 -46.14
CA LYS A 10 17.40 -23.02 -45.73
C LYS A 10 16.89 -22.34 -44.44
N GLY A 11 15.76 -22.80 -43.87
CA GLY A 11 15.20 -22.28 -42.61
C GLY A 11 15.87 -22.81 -41.34
N GLY A 12 16.57 -23.96 -41.39
CA GLY A 12 17.20 -24.54 -40.19
C GLY A 12 18.42 -23.77 -39.67
N PHE A 13 19.12 -23.05 -40.54
CA PHE A 13 20.30 -22.25 -40.16
C PHE A 13 19.92 -20.94 -39.47
N ILE A 14 18.83 -20.29 -39.88
CA ILE A 14 18.41 -19.00 -39.30
C ILE A 14 17.88 -19.20 -37.88
N ASN A 15 17.13 -20.27 -37.63
CA ASN A 15 16.51 -20.54 -36.33
C ASN A 15 17.50 -20.91 -35.21
N ILE A 16 18.72 -21.34 -35.56
CA ILE A 16 19.76 -21.67 -34.57
C ILE A 16 20.72 -20.49 -34.37
N PHE A 17 21.08 -19.77 -35.45
CA PHE A 17 22.07 -18.70 -35.37
C PHE A 17 21.51 -17.39 -34.82
N LEU A 18 20.23 -17.08 -35.06
CA LEU A 18 19.61 -15.85 -34.56
C LEU A 18 19.58 -15.76 -33.01
N PRO A 19 19.14 -16.79 -32.26
CA PRO A 19 19.16 -16.73 -30.80
C PRO A 19 20.58 -16.70 -30.23
N ILE A 20 21.54 -17.42 -30.84
CA ILE A 20 22.96 -17.37 -30.43
C ILE A 20 23.54 -15.96 -30.67
N PHE A 21 23.22 -15.34 -31.81
CA PHE A 21 23.66 -13.98 -32.12
C PHE A 21 23.04 -12.96 -31.17
N ILE A 22 21.74 -13.07 -30.87
CA ILE A 22 21.06 -12.21 -29.88
C ILE A 22 21.68 -12.39 -28.49
N MET A 23 21.98 -13.62 -28.06
CA MET A 23 22.66 -13.89 -26.79
C MET A 23 24.06 -13.28 -26.73
N VAL A 24 24.84 -13.38 -27.81
CA VAL A 24 26.19 -12.78 -27.89
C VAL A 24 26.10 -11.26 -27.89
N VAL A 25 25.15 -10.65 -28.60
CA VAL A 25 24.93 -9.20 -28.59
C VAL A 25 24.48 -8.73 -27.21
N LEU A 26 23.54 -9.42 -26.55
CA LEU A 26 23.13 -9.12 -25.17
C LEU A 26 24.29 -9.27 -24.19
N THR A 27 25.09 -10.33 -24.30
CA THR A 27 26.25 -10.54 -23.42
C THR A 27 27.31 -9.45 -23.63
N VAL A 28 27.52 -8.99 -24.88
CA VAL A 28 28.44 -7.89 -25.19
C VAL A 28 27.87 -6.54 -24.76
N VAL A 29 26.57 -6.27 -24.93
CA VAL A 29 25.92 -5.03 -24.48
C VAL A 29 25.91 -4.98 -22.96
N ILE A 30 25.45 -6.03 -22.29
CA ILE A 30 25.44 -6.14 -20.83
C ILE A 30 26.89 -6.07 -20.32
N GLY A 31 27.84 -6.81 -20.88
CA GLY A 31 29.25 -6.78 -20.47
C GLY A 31 29.99 -5.47 -20.76
N TYR A 32 29.59 -4.71 -21.79
CA TYR A 32 30.19 -3.42 -22.15
C TYR A 32 29.59 -2.25 -21.37
N PHE A 33 28.30 -2.31 -21.05
CA PHE A 33 27.61 -1.29 -20.26
C PHE A 33 27.62 -1.58 -18.75
N LEU A 34 27.86 -2.82 -18.29
CA LEU A 34 28.01 -3.14 -16.86
C LEU A 34 29.12 -2.35 -16.15
N PRO A 35 30.33 -2.16 -16.70
CA PRO A 35 31.39 -1.41 -16.01
C PRO A 35 31.06 0.08 -15.91
N ILE A 36 30.48 0.65 -16.98
CA ILE A 36 30.06 2.06 -17.03
C ILE A 36 28.84 2.26 -16.11
N GLY A 37 27.87 1.34 -16.17
CA GLY A 37 26.70 1.32 -15.31
C GLY A 37 27.08 1.16 -13.84
N ALA A 38 28.01 0.27 -13.50
CA ALA A 38 28.51 0.12 -12.14
C ALA A 38 29.27 1.35 -11.65
N LEU A 39 30.06 2.02 -12.52
CA LEU A 39 30.72 3.29 -12.18
C LEU A 39 29.71 4.41 -11.98
N VAL A 40 28.70 4.53 -12.84
CA VAL A 40 27.64 5.53 -12.71
C VAL A 40 26.81 5.26 -11.47
N PHE A 41 26.38 4.02 -11.25
CA PHE A 41 25.60 3.61 -10.09
C PHE A 41 26.38 3.79 -8.78
N GLY A 42 27.65 3.36 -8.75
CA GLY A 42 28.54 3.61 -7.62
C GLY A 42 28.78 5.10 -7.37
N GLY A 43 28.96 5.88 -8.43
CA GLY A 43 29.09 7.34 -8.36
C GLY A 43 27.83 8.02 -7.80
N VAL A 44 26.65 7.57 -8.22
CA VAL A 44 25.36 8.03 -7.70
C VAL A 44 25.21 7.68 -6.23
N ILE A 45 25.50 6.44 -5.80
CA ILE A 45 25.45 6.05 -4.39
C ILE A 45 26.39 6.93 -3.54
N VAL A 46 27.63 7.13 -3.98
CA VAL A 46 28.59 7.99 -3.28
C VAL A 46 28.09 9.43 -3.19
N LEU A 47 27.53 9.98 -4.28
CA LEU A 47 26.97 11.33 -4.30
C LEU A 47 25.80 11.46 -3.32
N ILE A 48 24.86 10.52 -3.33
CA ILE A 48 23.70 10.52 -2.41
C ILE A 48 24.17 10.41 -0.97
N THR A 49 25.15 9.54 -0.72
CA THR A 49 25.76 9.40 0.60
C THR A 49 26.36 10.72 1.06
N LEU A 50 27.12 11.41 0.20
CA LEU A 50 27.70 12.72 0.51
C LEU A 50 26.61 13.78 0.77
N LEU A 51 25.56 13.82 -0.04
CA LEU A 51 24.44 14.75 0.16
C LEU A 51 23.69 14.47 1.47
N SER A 52 23.52 13.20 1.82
CA SER A 52 22.93 12.77 3.08
C SER A 52 23.77 13.25 4.26
N LEU A 53 25.10 13.06 4.20
CA LEU A 53 26.01 13.54 5.23
C LEU A 53 26.02 15.07 5.35
N VAL A 54 25.91 15.80 4.24
CA VAL A 54 25.77 17.25 4.26
C VAL A 54 24.45 17.65 4.95
N LYS A 55 23.33 17.00 4.60
CA LYS A 55 22.02 17.23 5.23
C LYS A 55 22.12 16.98 6.74
N TYR A 56 22.61 15.82 7.17
CA TYR A 56 22.76 15.50 8.61
C TYR A 56 23.70 16.46 9.33
N SER A 57 24.82 16.84 8.72
CA SER A 57 25.70 17.84 9.31
C SER A 57 25.02 19.19 9.51
N SER A 58 24.08 19.55 8.62
CA SER A 58 23.26 20.75 8.78
C SER A 58 22.20 20.58 9.86
N PHE A 59 21.62 19.39 10.00
CA PHE A 59 20.66 19.11 11.08
C PHE A 59 21.34 19.23 12.45
N ILE A 60 22.49 18.59 12.64
CA ILE A 60 23.28 18.65 13.88
C ILE A 60 23.70 20.09 14.22
N LYS A 61 23.98 20.93 13.20
CA LYS A 61 24.31 22.35 13.42
C LYS A 61 23.12 23.22 13.82
N LYS A 62 21.89 22.81 13.46
CA LYS A 62 20.66 23.51 13.79
C LYS A 62 20.07 23.07 15.12
N SER A 63 20.41 21.86 15.58
CA SER A 63 20.02 21.36 16.88
C SER A 63 20.84 21.99 18.01
N SER A 64 20.22 22.15 19.17
CA SER A 64 20.86 22.58 20.41
C SER A 64 21.27 21.34 21.21
N GLU A 65 22.42 21.38 21.87
CA GLU A 65 22.80 20.31 22.80
C GLU A 65 22.02 20.51 24.10
N ILE A 66 21.40 19.44 24.61
CA ILE A 66 20.61 19.51 25.85
C ILE A 66 21.57 19.33 27.02
N GLU A 67 21.78 20.36 27.82
CA GLU A 67 22.60 20.24 29.03
C GLU A 67 21.86 19.43 30.11
N VAL A 68 22.61 18.78 31.02
CA VAL A 68 22.03 17.97 32.12
C VAL A 68 21.05 18.77 32.98
N GLY A 69 21.24 20.09 33.09
CA GLY A 69 20.35 20.97 33.87
C GLY A 69 19.08 21.40 33.14
N GLU A 70 18.99 21.22 31.82
CA GLU A 70 17.83 21.64 31.00
C GLU A 70 16.73 20.58 31.00
N ALA A 71 17.11 19.29 30.87
CA ALA A 71 16.19 18.15 30.89
C ALA A 71 16.81 16.98 31.68
N PRO A 72 16.91 17.08 33.01
CA PRO A 72 17.57 16.07 33.85
C PRO A 72 16.94 14.68 33.75
N GLU A 73 15.62 14.61 33.54
CA GLU A 73 14.86 13.39 33.30
C GLU A 73 15.32 12.66 32.04
N VAL A 74 15.50 13.37 30.92
CA VAL A 74 15.97 12.79 29.65
C VAL A 74 17.38 12.22 29.81
N HIS A 75 18.28 12.96 30.45
CA HIS A 75 19.63 12.48 30.76
C HIS A 75 19.62 11.25 31.67
N SER A 76 18.70 11.21 32.64
CA SER A 76 18.53 10.05 33.52
C SER A 76 18.06 8.81 32.75
N ILE A 77 17.09 8.97 31.84
CA ILE A 77 16.61 7.90 30.97
C ILE A 77 17.75 7.39 30.09
N VAL A 78 18.40 8.28 29.34
CA VAL A 78 19.49 7.91 28.42
C VAL A 78 20.62 7.19 29.16
N ARG A 79 21.03 7.68 30.34
CA ARG A 79 22.08 7.04 31.13
C ARG A 79 21.67 5.65 31.61
N SER A 80 20.46 5.51 32.14
CA SER A 80 19.94 4.22 32.62
C SER A 80 19.88 3.18 31.50
N VAL A 81 19.41 3.60 30.32
CA VAL A 81 19.34 2.72 29.13
C VAL A 81 20.75 2.40 28.59
N CYS A 82 21.67 3.36 28.61
CA CYS A 82 23.07 3.13 28.19
C CYS A 82 23.81 2.18 29.13
N GLU A 83 23.62 2.32 30.44
CA GLU A 83 24.13 1.38 31.45
C GLU A 83 23.52 -0.01 31.24
N TYR A 84 22.23 -0.09 30.97
CA TYR A 84 21.52 -1.34 30.72
C TYR A 84 22.05 -2.09 29.47
N PHE A 85 22.35 -1.37 28.39
CA PHE A 85 22.89 -1.97 27.15
C PHE A 85 24.43 -2.01 27.08
N ASP A 86 25.15 -1.52 28.09
CA ASP A 86 26.61 -1.37 28.09
C ASP A 86 27.13 -0.60 26.85
N ILE A 87 26.53 0.56 26.58
CA ILE A 87 26.91 1.43 25.46
C ILE A 87 27.37 2.80 25.95
N GLU A 88 28.24 3.43 25.16
CA GLU A 88 28.70 4.81 25.38
C GLU A 88 27.53 5.79 25.21
N GLU A 89 27.34 6.68 26.18
CA GLU A 89 26.28 7.69 26.21
C GLU A 89 26.36 8.60 24.96
N PRO A 90 25.28 8.71 24.16
CA PRO A 90 25.27 9.61 23.01
C PRO A 90 25.14 11.07 23.46
N ILE A 91 25.52 12.00 22.59
CA ILE A 91 25.28 13.43 22.80
C ILE A 91 23.80 13.71 22.54
N ILE A 92 23.08 14.16 23.56
CA ILE A 92 21.64 14.46 23.48
C ILE A 92 21.44 15.86 22.89
N ARG A 93 20.60 15.97 21.87
CA ARG A 93 20.33 17.23 21.16
C ARG A 93 18.84 17.43 20.94
N SER A 94 18.35 18.65 21.12
CA SER A 94 17.00 19.06 20.76
C SER A 94 16.95 19.69 19.36
N PHE A 95 15.84 19.53 18.64
CA PHE A 95 15.63 20.21 17.37
C PHE A 95 14.15 20.57 17.15
N GLU A 96 13.90 21.65 16.43
CA GLU A 96 12.55 22.03 16.01
C GLU A 96 12.00 21.04 14.97
N SER A 97 10.85 20.42 15.25
CA SER A 97 10.09 19.57 14.34
C SER A 97 8.59 19.82 14.50
N GLU A 98 7.82 19.56 13.44
CA GLU A 98 6.35 19.55 13.50
C GLU A 98 5.81 18.22 14.08
N TYR A 99 6.69 17.24 14.33
CA TYR A 99 6.34 15.90 14.78
C TYR A 99 7.07 15.52 16.07
N GLU A 100 6.49 14.59 16.82
CA GLU A 100 7.05 13.99 18.05
C GLU A 100 8.08 12.92 17.71
N GLU A 101 9.31 13.32 17.39
CA GLU A 101 10.32 12.44 16.83
C GLU A 101 11.54 12.28 17.74
N VAL A 102 12.03 11.05 17.85
CA VAL A 102 13.32 10.73 18.45
C VAL A 102 14.08 9.84 17.47
N PHE A 103 15.31 10.21 17.13
CA PHE A 103 16.17 9.38 16.30
C PHE A 103 17.64 9.55 16.67
N ALA A 104 18.43 8.48 16.51
CA ALA A 104 19.88 8.57 16.63
C ALA A 104 20.53 8.85 15.26
N VAL A 105 21.67 9.53 15.23
CA VAL A 105 22.45 9.76 14.02
C VAL A 105 23.95 9.84 14.27
N GLY A 106 24.74 9.31 13.33
CA GLY A 106 26.18 9.54 13.29
C GLY A 106 26.97 8.41 12.65
N LEU A 107 28.18 8.75 12.19
CA LEU A 107 29.11 7.78 11.60
C LEU A 107 30.16 7.25 12.58
N LYS A 108 30.32 7.92 13.73
CA LYS A 108 31.33 7.59 14.73
C LYS A 108 30.78 7.91 16.12
N LYS A 109 31.23 7.15 17.12
CA LYS A 109 30.97 7.41 18.53
C LYS A 109 31.70 8.68 19.04
N PRO A 110 31.12 9.39 20.03
CA PRO A 110 29.75 9.22 20.51
C PRO A 110 28.74 9.63 19.41
N TYR A 111 27.64 8.89 19.31
CA TYR A 111 26.56 9.22 18.37
C TYR A 111 25.75 10.42 18.90
N ASN A 112 24.88 11.00 18.08
CA ASN A 112 23.96 12.05 18.53
C ASN A 112 22.56 11.43 18.67
N LEU A 113 21.90 11.64 19.79
CA LEU A 113 20.50 11.32 19.99
C LEU A 113 19.71 12.61 19.80
N MET A 114 18.89 12.66 18.76
CA MET A 114 18.10 13.83 18.37
C MET A 114 16.69 13.64 18.90
N ILE A 115 16.19 14.61 19.65
CA ILE A 115 14.84 14.61 20.24
C ILE A 115 14.14 15.89 19.78
N SER A 116 12.94 15.78 19.20
CA SER A 116 12.22 16.99 18.80
C SER A 116 11.72 17.75 20.03
N GLU A 117 11.63 19.07 19.92
CA GLU A 117 11.06 19.90 21.01
C GLU A 117 9.62 19.48 21.31
N LEU A 118 8.85 19.12 20.28
CA LEU A 118 7.48 18.61 20.46
C LEU A 118 7.43 17.27 21.22
N ALA A 119 8.38 16.36 20.97
CA ALA A 119 8.47 15.11 21.73
C ALA A 119 8.78 15.36 23.22
N LEU A 120 9.60 16.35 23.54
CA LEU A 120 9.88 16.74 24.92
C LEU A 120 8.66 17.36 25.61
N GLU A 121 7.83 18.09 24.86
CA GLU A 121 6.67 18.80 25.40
C GLU A 121 5.42 17.91 25.54
N ASN A 122 5.19 16.99 24.59
CA ASN A 122 3.92 16.28 24.45
C ASN A 122 3.94 14.82 24.89
N LEU A 123 5.10 14.15 24.87
CA LEU A 123 5.20 12.75 25.24
C LEU A 123 5.25 12.61 26.76
N ALA A 124 4.49 11.64 27.28
CA ALA A 124 4.69 11.23 28.66
C ALA A 124 6.10 10.63 28.84
N GLU A 125 6.62 10.66 30.06
CA GLU A 125 7.99 10.26 30.34
C GLU A 125 8.28 8.79 29.95
N ASP A 126 7.29 7.90 30.12
CA ASP A 126 7.36 6.49 29.71
C ASP A 126 7.30 6.32 28.17
N GLU A 127 6.57 7.18 27.46
CA GLU A 127 6.52 7.23 26.00
C GLU A 127 7.84 7.73 25.41
N LEU A 128 8.43 8.75 26.04
CA LEU A 128 9.74 9.24 25.67
C LEU A 128 10.83 8.19 25.96
N GLU A 129 10.76 7.51 27.09
CA GLU A 129 11.62 6.36 27.41
C GLU A 129 11.51 5.27 26.35
N PHE A 130 10.29 4.91 25.91
CA PHE A 130 10.07 3.93 24.84
C PHE A 130 10.86 4.30 23.58
N LEU A 131 10.76 5.55 23.12
CA LEU A 131 11.45 6.02 21.91
C LEU A 131 12.96 6.08 22.08
N ILE A 132 13.44 6.49 23.26
CA ILE A 132 14.87 6.52 23.58
C ILE A 132 15.44 5.09 23.57
N ILE A 133 14.76 4.11 24.17
CA ILE A 133 15.18 2.69 24.11
C ILE A 133 15.25 2.22 22.67
N GLN A 134 14.24 2.52 21.85
CA GLN A 134 14.17 2.11 20.44
C GLN A 134 15.43 2.56 19.66
N GLU A 135 15.88 3.80 19.89
CA GLU A 135 17.05 4.37 19.22
C GLU A 135 18.38 3.90 19.82
N LEU A 136 18.46 3.72 21.14
CA LEU A 136 19.66 3.18 21.79
C LEU A 136 19.90 1.70 21.44
N VAL A 137 18.85 0.93 21.13
CA VAL A 137 18.98 -0.41 20.54
C VAL A 137 19.66 -0.37 19.17
N ASN A 138 19.38 0.64 18.34
CA ASN A 138 20.07 0.81 17.07
C ASN A 138 21.57 1.11 17.26
N ILE A 139 21.91 1.88 18.29
CA ILE A 139 23.31 2.13 18.69
C ILE A 139 23.99 0.84 19.14
N ASN A 140 23.36 0.10 20.06
CA ASN A 140 23.89 -1.16 20.60
C ASN A 140 24.13 -2.19 19.49
N ARG A 141 23.19 -2.34 18.55
CA ARG A 141 23.29 -3.30 17.44
C ARG A 141 24.19 -2.85 16.29
N GLY A 142 24.87 -1.70 16.43
CA GLY A 142 25.78 -1.17 15.39
C GLY A 142 25.08 -0.76 14.10
N ARG A 143 23.76 -0.46 14.17
CA ARG A 143 22.93 -0.11 13.00
C ARG A 143 22.97 1.37 12.64
N MET A 144 23.61 2.20 13.47
CA MET A 144 23.65 3.65 13.23
C MET A 144 24.31 4.05 11.93
N VAL A 145 25.43 3.42 11.60
CA VAL A 145 26.15 3.73 10.36
C VAL A 145 25.29 3.42 9.13
N PRO A 146 24.74 2.20 8.95
CA PRO A 146 23.90 1.95 7.80
C PRO A 146 22.60 2.77 7.81
N LEU A 147 21.95 2.98 8.95
CA LEU A 147 20.75 3.84 9.02
C LEU A 147 21.05 5.29 8.60
N THR A 148 22.14 5.87 9.11
CA THR A 148 22.60 7.23 8.74
C THR A 148 22.94 7.34 7.24
N LEU A 149 23.44 6.27 6.61
CA LEU A 149 23.83 6.33 5.20
C LEU A 149 22.66 6.03 4.25
N PHE A 150 21.78 5.09 4.62
CA PHE A 150 20.80 4.51 3.69
C PHE A 150 19.39 5.05 3.87
N ALA A 151 18.99 5.54 5.05
CA ALA A 151 17.63 6.04 5.27
C ALA A 151 17.21 7.13 4.25
N PRO A 152 18.06 8.12 3.90
CA PRO A 152 17.69 9.14 2.90
C PRO A 152 17.62 8.61 1.46
N ILE A 153 18.26 7.47 1.18
CA ILE A 153 18.28 6.87 -0.16
C ILE A 153 16.90 6.29 -0.49
N GLY A 154 16.28 5.63 0.49
CA GLY A 154 14.96 5.02 0.35
C GLY A 154 13.89 6.01 -0.09
N THR A 155 13.89 7.21 0.49
CA THR A 155 12.90 8.25 0.19
C THR A 155 13.11 8.91 -1.18
N THR A 156 14.34 8.89 -1.72
CA THR A 156 14.70 9.74 -2.88
C THR A 156 14.58 9.03 -4.23
N PHE A 157 14.78 7.71 -4.31
CA PHE A 157 15.01 7.01 -5.60
C PHE A 157 13.98 5.95 -5.99
N GLY A 158 12.84 5.84 -5.30
CA GLY A 158 11.80 4.84 -5.65
C GLY A 158 12.21 3.37 -5.44
N ILE A 159 13.48 3.10 -5.10
CA ILE A 159 13.95 1.85 -4.47
C ILE A 159 13.52 1.74 -2.99
N GLY A 160 12.68 2.69 -2.55
CA GLY A 160 12.11 2.78 -1.22
C GLY A 160 11.64 1.42 -0.73
N HIS A 161 10.84 0.68 -1.48
CA HIS A 161 10.25 -0.58 -1.00
C HIS A 161 11.24 -1.62 -0.43
N LEU A 162 12.43 -1.78 -1.01
CA LEU A 162 13.43 -2.70 -0.47
C LEU A 162 14.01 -2.21 0.86
N PHE A 163 14.28 -0.90 0.94
CA PHE A 163 14.79 -0.27 2.16
C PHE A 163 13.69 -0.10 3.22
N THR A 164 12.46 0.18 2.81
CA THR A 164 11.27 0.24 3.67
C THR A 164 11.12 -1.09 4.38
N LYS A 165 11.11 -2.22 3.66
CA LYS A 165 11.01 -3.54 4.32
C LYS A 165 12.17 -3.81 5.30
N TRP A 166 13.39 -3.39 4.96
CA TRP A 166 14.53 -3.53 5.86
C TRP A 166 14.42 -2.65 7.11
N ILE A 167 14.02 -1.39 6.96
CA ILE A 167 13.75 -0.45 8.06
C ILE A 167 12.60 -0.96 8.93
N SER A 168 11.50 -1.41 8.31
CA SER A 168 10.37 -2.02 9.00
C SER A 168 10.79 -3.20 9.87
N ASN A 169 11.65 -4.09 9.35
CA ASN A 169 12.17 -5.21 10.13
C ASN A 169 13.06 -4.75 11.30
N ILE A 170 13.82 -3.66 11.13
CA ILE A 170 14.64 -3.08 12.20
C ILE A 170 13.74 -2.54 13.31
N GLU A 171 12.73 -1.73 12.95
CA GLU A 171 11.79 -1.16 13.91
C GLU A 171 10.98 -2.24 14.62
N LEU A 172 10.45 -3.23 13.91
CA LEU A 172 9.78 -4.40 14.52
C LEU A 172 10.66 -5.14 15.52
N MET A 173 11.95 -5.27 15.24
CA MET A 173 12.89 -5.89 16.17
C MET A 173 13.13 -4.99 17.39
N ASN A 174 13.27 -3.68 17.18
CA ASN A 174 13.46 -2.73 18.26
C ASN A 174 12.23 -2.69 19.16
N ASP A 175 11.01 -2.67 18.61
CA ASP A 175 9.75 -2.72 19.36
C ASP A 175 9.69 -3.96 20.27
N LYS A 176 10.13 -5.12 19.77
CA LYS A 176 10.19 -6.36 20.58
C LYS A 176 11.18 -6.24 21.74
N ILE A 177 12.32 -5.58 21.52
CA ILE A 177 13.31 -5.34 22.58
C ILE A 177 12.79 -4.33 23.60
N VAL A 178 12.13 -3.26 23.15
CA VAL A 178 11.49 -2.30 24.05
C VAL A 178 10.43 -3.01 24.90
N LEU A 179 9.60 -3.86 24.28
CA LEU A 179 8.61 -4.66 25.02
C LEU A 179 9.26 -5.57 26.07
N ILE A 180 10.40 -6.20 25.76
CA ILE A 180 11.13 -7.02 26.74
C ILE A 180 11.65 -6.16 27.90
N ALA A 181 12.19 -4.97 27.60
CA ALA A 181 12.77 -4.07 28.58
C ALA A 181 11.72 -3.46 29.52
N THR A 182 10.59 -3.00 28.98
CA THR A 182 9.52 -2.33 29.73
C THR A 182 8.50 -3.29 30.32
N LYS A 183 8.33 -4.47 29.72
CA LYS A 183 7.27 -5.46 30.03
C LYS A 183 5.86 -4.85 30.00
N ASN A 184 5.67 -3.77 29.24
CA ASN A 184 4.42 -3.03 29.17
C ASN A 184 3.90 -2.98 27.73
N ILE A 185 2.99 -3.92 27.39
CA ILE A 185 2.38 -4.02 26.06
C ILE A 185 1.56 -2.77 25.74
N GLU A 186 0.85 -2.23 26.74
CA GLU A 186 -0.01 -1.06 26.59
C GLU A 186 0.81 0.18 26.20
N LEU A 187 1.92 0.41 26.90
CA LEU A 187 2.87 1.47 26.59
C LEU A 187 3.37 1.36 25.14
N CYS A 188 3.85 0.19 24.73
CA CYS A 188 4.36 0.00 23.37
C CYS A 188 3.30 0.34 22.31
N ILE A 189 2.07 -0.13 22.49
CA ILE A 189 0.99 0.11 21.52
C ILE A 189 0.59 1.59 21.51
N ARG A 190 0.42 2.20 22.68
CA ARG A 190 0.04 3.62 22.83
C ARG A 190 1.08 4.53 22.17
N THR A 191 2.36 4.34 22.45
CA THR A 191 3.44 5.16 21.89
C THR A 191 3.56 4.99 20.38
N ILE A 192 3.46 3.76 19.86
CA ILE A 192 3.48 3.50 18.41
C ILE A 192 2.34 4.25 17.71
N ILE A 193 1.14 4.27 18.29
CA ILE A 193 -0.01 4.97 17.69
C ILE A 193 0.18 6.49 17.76
N LYS A 194 0.52 7.02 18.95
CA LYS A 194 0.61 8.47 19.19
C LYS A 194 1.64 9.16 18.29
N VAL A 195 2.85 8.60 18.21
CA VAL A 195 3.97 9.18 17.44
C VAL A 195 3.71 9.20 15.93
N ASN A 196 2.74 8.42 15.43
CA ASN A 196 2.36 8.40 14.03
C ASN A 196 1.11 9.24 13.73
N ASP A 197 0.96 10.35 14.47
CA ASP A 197 -0.01 11.43 14.22
C ASP A 197 -1.49 11.00 14.30
N PHE A 198 -1.79 10.14 15.28
CA PHE A 198 -3.17 9.86 15.67
C PHE A 198 -3.64 10.90 16.67
N ASP A 199 -4.54 11.76 16.21
CA ASP A 199 -5.16 12.82 17.00
C ASP A 199 -5.73 12.24 18.31
N GLU A 200 -5.18 12.68 19.45
CA GLU A 200 -5.58 12.26 20.81
C GLU A 200 -7.08 12.52 21.07
N GLU A 201 -7.73 13.41 20.28
CA GLU A 201 -9.16 13.65 20.35
C GLU A 201 -10.02 12.42 19.99
N SER A 202 -9.44 11.41 19.35
CA SER A 202 -10.08 10.12 19.25
C SER A 202 -9.96 9.38 20.60
N GLU A 203 -10.98 9.51 21.45
CA GLU A 203 -11.17 8.75 22.71
C GLU A 203 -11.26 7.21 22.50
N MET A 204 -10.67 6.68 21.42
CA MET A 204 -10.68 5.28 21.11
C MET A 204 -9.76 4.56 22.08
N SER A 205 -10.35 3.72 22.92
CA SER A 205 -9.58 2.89 23.84
C SER A 205 -8.61 2.01 23.07
N ILE A 206 -7.43 1.72 23.65
CA ILE A 206 -6.47 0.77 23.07
C ILE A 206 -7.14 -0.57 22.74
N LYS A 207 -8.15 -0.98 23.52
CA LYS A 207 -8.97 -2.17 23.27
C LYS A 207 -9.75 -2.07 21.97
N GLU A 208 -10.36 -0.92 21.67
CA GLU A 208 -11.06 -0.68 20.41
C GLU A 208 -10.08 -0.65 19.23
N ILE A 209 -8.94 0.02 19.38
CA ILE A 209 -7.90 0.05 18.35
C ILE A 209 -7.38 -1.36 18.05
N VAL A 210 -7.04 -2.13 19.08
CA VAL A 210 -6.60 -3.53 18.95
C VAL A 210 -7.70 -4.41 18.35
N ASN A 211 -8.96 -4.24 18.76
CA ASN A 211 -10.07 -4.98 18.17
C ASN A 211 -10.26 -4.63 16.69
N ILE A 212 -10.09 -3.37 16.30
CA ILE A 212 -10.12 -2.98 14.90
C ILE A 212 -8.97 -3.66 14.17
N PHE A 213 -7.74 -3.64 14.69
CA PHE A 213 -6.59 -4.32 14.06
C PHE A 213 -6.76 -5.84 13.94
N LEU A 214 -7.31 -6.50 14.98
CA LEU A 214 -7.53 -7.95 14.97
C LEU A 214 -8.65 -8.35 14.01
N ASN A 215 -9.72 -7.55 13.93
CA ASN A 215 -10.80 -7.76 12.96
C ASN A 215 -10.33 -7.39 11.54
N ALA A 216 -9.43 -6.41 11.42
CA ALA A 216 -8.87 -5.98 10.14
C ALA A 216 -8.11 -7.05 9.42
N ARG A 217 -7.41 -7.89 10.17
CA ARG A 217 -6.64 -9.00 9.63
C ARG A 217 -7.49 -10.17 9.17
N LYS A 218 -8.73 -10.28 9.67
CA LYS A 218 -9.71 -11.30 9.25
C LYS A 218 -10.40 -10.91 7.94
N SER A 219 -10.69 -9.63 7.74
CA SER A 219 -11.02 -9.09 6.42
C SER A 219 -9.74 -8.99 5.58
N GLN A 220 -9.80 -9.09 4.26
CA GLN A 220 -8.60 -8.85 3.45
C GLN A 220 -8.03 -7.44 3.75
N LEU A 221 -6.70 -7.37 3.95
CA LEU A 221 -5.91 -6.26 4.50
C LEU A 221 -6.18 -4.87 3.90
N GLY A 222 -6.79 -4.77 2.71
CA GLY A 222 -7.04 -3.49 2.02
C GLY A 222 -8.11 -2.59 2.64
N ASN A 223 -8.97 -3.12 3.52
CA ASN A 223 -10.19 -2.40 3.92
C ASN A 223 -10.00 -1.36 5.02
N ILE A 224 -8.88 -1.36 5.77
CA ILE A 224 -8.75 -0.58 7.03
C ILE A 224 -7.64 0.46 7.03
N THR A 225 -6.55 0.27 6.26
CA THR A 225 -5.62 1.37 5.95
C THR A 225 -6.37 2.59 5.42
N ASN A 226 -7.39 2.33 4.59
CA ASN A 226 -8.29 3.36 4.06
C ASN A 226 -9.37 3.85 5.05
N ALA A 227 -9.75 3.07 6.07
CA ALA A 227 -10.83 3.44 7.00
C ALA A 227 -10.36 4.27 8.20
N LEU A 228 -9.10 4.07 8.61
CA LEU A 228 -8.49 4.78 9.74
C LEU A 228 -7.39 5.75 9.31
N ASN A 229 -7.16 5.93 8.00
CA ASN A 229 -5.96 6.58 7.45
C ASN A 229 -4.66 6.02 8.07
N LEU A 230 -4.68 4.76 8.52
CA LEU A 230 -3.53 4.11 9.14
C LEU A 230 -2.58 3.67 8.04
N ASP A 231 -1.30 4.05 8.18
CA ASP A 231 -0.26 3.41 7.40
C ASP A 231 -0.27 1.90 7.75
N GLN A 232 -0.30 1.03 6.72
CA GLN A 232 -0.21 -0.42 6.85
C GLN A 232 0.97 -0.82 7.76
N TYR A 233 2.01 -0.01 7.72
CA TYR A 233 3.19 -0.17 8.53
C TYR A 233 2.93 -0.14 10.05
N ILE A 234 2.07 0.76 10.53
CA ILE A 234 1.73 0.90 11.95
C ILE A 234 0.91 -0.31 12.43
N VAL A 235 -0.04 -0.75 11.59
CA VAL A 235 -0.84 -1.97 11.82
C VAL A 235 0.09 -3.15 12.05
N ASP A 236 1.07 -3.32 11.16
CA ASP A 236 2.00 -4.44 11.20
C ASP A 236 2.84 -4.42 12.49
N ARG A 237 3.30 -3.25 12.94
CA ARG A 237 4.02 -3.09 14.22
C ARG A 237 3.19 -3.52 15.42
N VAL A 238 1.97 -3.00 15.55
CA VAL A 238 1.07 -3.34 16.66
C VAL A 238 0.74 -4.84 16.68
N VAL A 239 0.42 -5.40 15.51
CA VAL A 239 0.10 -6.83 15.37
C VAL A 239 1.29 -7.72 15.74
N GLU A 240 2.50 -7.37 15.29
CA GLU A 240 3.71 -8.14 15.61
C GLU A 240 4.08 -8.05 17.09
N ILE A 241 3.87 -6.90 17.75
CA ILE A 241 4.04 -6.76 19.20
C ILE A 241 3.06 -7.64 19.97
N LEU A 242 1.79 -7.61 19.59
CA LEU A 242 0.76 -8.46 20.20
C LEU A 242 1.06 -9.95 20.01
N LYS A 243 1.47 -10.36 18.80
CA LYS A 243 1.90 -11.75 18.56
C LYS A 243 3.10 -12.12 19.43
N PHE A 244 4.14 -11.29 19.41
CA PHE A 244 5.37 -11.56 20.13
C PHE A 244 5.12 -11.70 21.64
N SER A 245 4.31 -10.81 22.22
CA SER A 245 3.92 -10.84 23.64
C SER A 245 3.26 -12.15 24.10
N ARG A 246 2.68 -12.92 23.17
CA ARG A 246 2.03 -14.21 23.46
C ARG A 246 2.98 -15.41 23.29
N THR A 247 4.18 -15.20 22.77
CA THR A 247 5.13 -16.29 22.53
C THR A 247 5.80 -16.77 23.83
N ARG A 248 6.22 -18.05 23.85
CA ARG A 248 7.07 -18.58 24.92
C ARG A 248 8.43 -17.88 24.97
N GLU A 249 8.91 -17.43 23.81
CA GLU A 249 10.17 -16.69 23.69
C GLU A 249 10.10 -15.36 24.44
N TYR A 250 9.03 -14.58 24.25
CA TYR A 250 8.83 -13.35 25.02
C TYR A 250 8.83 -13.62 26.52
N LYS A 251 8.06 -14.60 27.01
CA LYS A 251 8.05 -14.97 28.44
C LYS A 251 9.45 -15.31 28.95
N LYS A 252 10.18 -16.17 28.23
CA LYS A 252 11.55 -16.54 28.58
C LYS A 252 12.49 -15.34 28.63
N LEU A 253 12.44 -14.47 27.62
CA LEU A 253 13.33 -13.31 27.51
C LEU A 253 12.97 -12.23 28.52
N SER A 254 11.68 -11.95 28.73
CA SER A 254 11.22 -10.98 29.71
C SER A 254 11.48 -11.46 31.13
N ASP A 255 11.30 -12.73 31.47
CA ASP A 255 11.63 -13.26 32.80
C ASP A 255 13.14 -13.21 33.10
N ALA A 256 13.99 -13.46 32.10
CA ALA A 256 15.44 -13.37 32.22
C ALA A 256 15.97 -11.93 32.30
N THR A 257 15.16 -10.97 31.91
CA THR A 257 15.53 -9.56 31.78
C THR A 257 15.04 -8.77 32.99
N PRO A 258 15.91 -8.07 33.74
CA PRO A 258 15.45 -7.14 34.76
C PRO A 258 14.59 -6.06 34.09
N VAL A 259 13.43 -5.74 34.69
CA VAL A 259 12.60 -4.64 34.19
C VAL A 259 13.47 -3.40 34.23
N LEU A 260 13.53 -2.67 33.11
CA LEU A 260 14.04 -1.31 33.12
C LEU A 260 12.99 -0.46 33.82
N THR A 261 12.95 -0.52 35.15
CA THR A 261 12.12 0.37 35.97
C THR A 261 13.00 1.56 36.28
N ILE A 262 12.85 2.64 35.53
CA ILE A 262 13.32 3.93 36.02
C ILE A 262 12.41 4.26 37.20
N GLN A 263 12.85 3.90 38.42
CA GLN A 263 12.17 4.34 39.62
C GLN A 263 12.36 5.85 39.71
N TYR A 264 11.37 6.59 39.26
CA TYR A 264 11.26 8.00 39.55
C TYR A 264 11.06 8.13 41.05
N SER A 265 12.14 8.37 41.79
CA SER A 265 12.02 8.98 43.10
C SER A 265 11.51 10.39 42.85
N ILE A 266 10.19 10.55 42.78
CA ILE A 266 9.55 11.85 42.83
C ILE A 266 9.89 12.39 44.22
N ASN A 267 11.01 13.09 44.34
CA ASN A 267 11.30 13.93 45.48
C ASN A 267 10.34 15.11 45.40
N ASN A 268 9.07 14.85 45.69
CA ASN A 268 8.10 15.88 45.97
C ASN A 268 8.37 16.38 47.40
N THR A 269 9.56 16.94 47.63
CA THR A 269 9.79 17.82 48.77
C THR A 269 9.25 19.20 48.42
N GLY A 270 7.93 19.26 48.28
CA GLY A 270 7.18 20.50 48.47
C GLY A 270 7.21 20.87 49.95
N ASN A 271 8.37 21.27 50.47
CA ASN A 271 8.45 22.12 51.65
C ASN A 271 9.83 22.80 51.74
N GLU A 272 9.82 24.12 51.62
CA GLU A 272 10.99 25.02 51.68
C GLU A 272 11.60 25.17 53.10
N ALA A 273 11.40 24.19 54.01
CA ALA A 273 11.64 24.38 55.44
C ALA A 273 12.78 23.55 56.06
N ASP A 274 13.43 22.62 55.35
CA ASP A 274 14.51 21.82 55.95
C ASP A 274 15.83 21.94 55.18
N LYS A 275 16.60 22.97 55.52
CA LYS A 275 18.05 22.99 55.34
C LYS A 275 18.67 22.01 56.33
N ILE A 276 19.01 20.80 55.88
CA ILE A 276 19.97 19.94 56.57
C ILE A 276 21.20 19.75 55.68
N LYS A 277 22.36 20.06 56.28
CA LYS A 277 23.70 20.04 55.69
C LYS A 277 24.05 18.66 55.14
N ILE A 278 24.40 18.61 53.86
CA ILE A 278 25.16 17.50 53.29
C ILE A 278 26.62 17.72 53.70
N ASN A 279 27.03 17.06 54.79
CA ASN A 279 28.39 16.64 55.04
C ASN A 279 28.27 15.34 55.83
N ASP A 280 29.05 14.33 55.43
CA ASP A 280 29.17 13.00 56.01
C ASP A 280 28.25 11.92 55.42
N LEU A 281 28.60 11.42 54.22
CA LEU A 281 28.45 9.99 53.94
C LEU A 281 29.78 9.44 53.42
N ASN A 282 30.46 8.83 54.38
CA ASN A 282 31.70 8.08 54.26
C ASN A 282 31.35 6.73 53.61
N ILE A 283 31.83 6.49 52.40
CA ILE A 283 31.67 5.22 51.69
C ILE A 283 32.73 4.26 52.25
N ASP A 284 32.31 3.28 53.08
CA ASP A 284 33.10 2.07 53.25
C ASP A 284 32.24 0.84 53.63
N LYS A 285 32.42 -0.21 52.81
CA LYS A 285 32.24 -1.66 53.03
C LYS A 285 30.84 -2.32 53.05
N LYS A 286 30.62 -3.08 51.95
CA LYS A 286 30.21 -4.50 51.82
C LYS A 286 29.43 -5.16 52.97
N GLU A 287 28.19 -5.57 52.68
CA GLU A 287 27.69 -6.97 52.71
C GLU A 287 26.31 -7.05 52.00
N PRO A 288 25.93 -8.19 51.37
CA PRO A 288 24.65 -8.31 50.67
C PRO A 288 23.52 -8.60 51.67
N LEU A 289 22.49 -7.75 51.67
CA LEU A 289 21.25 -7.94 52.43
C LEU A 289 20.27 -8.79 51.63
N ASP A 290 19.84 -9.89 52.23
CA ASP A 290 18.79 -10.78 51.76
C ASP A 290 17.43 -10.04 51.74
N PHE A 291 16.83 -9.92 50.55
CA PHE A 291 15.82 -8.90 50.24
C PHE A 291 14.38 -9.44 50.17
N GLN A 292 14.13 -10.68 50.59
CA GLN A 292 12.81 -11.30 50.40
C GLN A 292 11.84 -11.22 51.59
N GLU A 293 12.25 -10.85 52.81
CA GLU A 293 11.38 -11.04 53.99
C GLU A 293 10.82 -9.76 54.64
N ASN A 294 11.25 -8.57 54.24
CA ASN A 294 10.86 -7.32 54.93
C ASN A 294 9.82 -6.44 54.22
N ASN A 295 9.43 -6.75 52.97
CA ASN A 295 8.45 -5.93 52.25
C ASN A 295 6.99 -6.26 52.59
N GLU A 296 6.65 -7.49 52.99
CA GLU A 296 5.26 -7.84 53.32
C GLU A 296 4.79 -7.16 54.62
N LYS A 297 5.70 -6.92 55.57
CA LYS A 297 5.34 -6.34 56.88
C LYS A 297 5.23 -4.81 56.86
N TYR A 298 5.94 -4.13 55.95
CA TYR A 298 5.90 -2.67 55.83
C TYR A 298 4.64 -2.18 55.10
N TYR A 299 4.09 -2.99 54.18
CA TYR A 299 2.87 -2.65 53.44
C TYR A 299 1.58 -2.82 54.26
N GLU A 300 1.54 -3.72 55.24
CA GLU A 300 0.35 -3.90 56.09
C GLU A 300 0.19 -2.84 57.21
N GLU A 301 1.28 -2.21 57.66
CA GLU A 301 1.23 -1.24 58.77
C GLU A 301 0.99 0.22 58.33
N VAL A 302 1.29 0.59 57.08
CA VAL A 302 1.21 1.99 56.60
C VAL A 302 -0.08 2.30 55.83
N MET A 303 -0.66 1.30 55.15
CA MET A 303 -1.85 1.50 54.30
C MET A 303 -3.10 0.96 54.98
N GLY A 304 -3.62 1.74 55.93
CA GLY A 304 -4.88 1.46 56.60
C GLY A 304 -6.04 1.20 55.63
N GLY A 305 -6.47 -0.07 55.59
CA GLY A 305 -7.81 -0.52 55.30
C GLY A 305 -8.56 0.17 54.15
N ASN A 306 -8.36 -0.30 52.92
CA ASN A 306 -9.45 -0.51 51.95
C ASN A 306 -9.03 -1.55 50.91
N LYS A 307 -9.71 -2.70 50.91
CA LYS A 307 -9.56 -3.77 49.91
C LYS A 307 -10.06 -3.26 48.55
N PHE A 308 -9.15 -2.95 47.63
CA PHE A 308 -9.45 -3.05 46.19
C PHE A 308 -9.10 -4.47 45.73
N LYS A 309 -10.11 -5.16 45.21
CA LYS A 309 -10.00 -6.51 44.64
C LYS A 309 -9.52 -6.34 43.19
N TYR A 310 -8.44 -7.00 42.82
CA TYR A 310 -7.95 -7.04 41.44
C TYR A 310 -8.98 -7.74 40.52
N GLU A 311 -9.55 -7.02 39.56
CA GLU A 311 -10.51 -7.53 38.54
C GLU A 311 -9.82 -8.10 37.27
N ASN A 312 -8.48 -8.03 37.16
CA ASN A 312 -7.79 -8.45 35.92
C ASN A 312 -7.84 -9.96 35.61
N LYS A 313 -8.17 -10.81 36.59
CA LYS A 313 -8.22 -12.27 36.38
C LYS A 313 -9.58 -12.76 35.86
N GLU A 314 -10.65 -11.99 36.05
CA GLU A 314 -12.00 -12.35 35.54
C GLU A 314 -12.13 -12.03 34.04
N ILE A 315 -11.51 -10.95 33.56
CA ILE A 315 -11.52 -10.56 32.14
C ILE A 315 -10.83 -11.60 31.25
N GLU A 316 -9.71 -12.18 31.70
CA GLU A 316 -8.99 -13.22 30.96
C GLU A 316 -9.77 -14.54 30.88
N ILE A 317 -10.53 -14.88 31.94
CA ILE A 317 -11.37 -16.08 32.00
C ILE A 317 -12.62 -15.94 31.13
N ASP A 318 -13.23 -14.77 31.07
CA ASP A 318 -14.45 -14.55 30.30
C ASP A 318 -14.19 -14.55 28.78
N ILE A 319 -13.06 -13.98 28.34
CA ILE A 319 -12.61 -14.05 26.93
C ILE A 319 -12.32 -15.50 26.50
N LEU A 320 -11.73 -16.30 27.39
CA LEU A 320 -11.44 -17.71 27.11
C LEU A 320 -12.70 -18.57 27.05
N LYS A 321 -13.72 -18.27 27.87
CA LYS A 321 -15.02 -18.97 27.82
C LYS A 321 -15.82 -18.64 26.58
N GLU A 322 -15.83 -17.39 26.15
CA GLU A 322 -16.50 -16.95 24.92
C GLU A 322 -15.85 -17.61 23.68
N ALA A 323 -14.52 -17.68 23.63
CA ALA A 323 -13.80 -18.41 22.59
C ALA A 323 -14.07 -19.94 22.60
N GLU A 324 -14.31 -20.55 23.78
CA GLU A 324 -14.68 -21.97 23.88
C GLU A 324 -16.14 -22.23 23.43
N GLU A 325 -17.06 -21.30 23.68
CA GLU A 325 -18.45 -21.37 23.22
C GLU A 325 -18.54 -21.21 21.70
N ASP A 326 -17.85 -20.23 21.12
CA ASP A 326 -17.72 -20.05 19.67
C ASP A 326 -17.12 -21.30 19.01
N PHE A 327 -16.11 -21.91 19.66
CA PHE A 327 -15.50 -23.15 19.20
C PHE A 327 -16.48 -24.35 19.20
N ARG A 328 -17.32 -24.49 20.23
CA ARG A 328 -18.37 -25.53 20.27
C ARG A 328 -19.42 -25.31 19.20
N GLU A 329 -19.78 -24.05 18.94
CA GLU A 329 -20.75 -23.71 17.91
C GLU A 329 -20.24 -24.05 16.50
N VAL A 330 -19.02 -23.64 16.15
CA VAL A 330 -18.39 -23.92 14.85
C VAL A 330 -18.21 -25.43 14.62
N THR A 331 -17.69 -26.15 15.63
CA THR A 331 -17.47 -27.60 15.51
C THR A 331 -18.75 -28.43 15.50
N SER A 332 -19.88 -27.89 15.99
CA SER A 332 -21.19 -28.54 15.92
C SER A 332 -21.88 -28.39 14.56
N LYS A 333 -21.52 -27.36 13.77
CA LYS A 333 -22.20 -26.99 12.53
C LYS A 333 -21.48 -27.42 11.25
N HIS A 334 -20.19 -27.77 11.28
CA HIS A 334 -19.40 -28.03 10.07
C HIS A 334 -18.80 -29.45 10.10
N SER A 335 -18.91 -30.16 8.96
CA SER A 335 -18.31 -31.49 8.85
C SER A 335 -16.80 -31.35 8.57
N ALA A 336 -16.01 -32.35 8.97
CA ALA A 336 -14.54 -32.31 8.81
C ALA A 336 -14.05 -32.15 7.35
N THR A 337 -14.93 -32.36 6.38
CA THR A 337 -14.67 -32.14 4.95
C THR A 337 -14.86 -30.70 4.50
N ASP A 338 -15.53 -29.86 5.29
CA ASP A 338 -15.89 -28.49 4.90
C ASP A 338 -14.83 -27.45 5.31
N LEU A 339 -13.84 -27.85 6.12
CA LEU A 339 -12.78 -26.99 6.62
C LEU A 339 -11.53 -27.07 5.74
N ASP A 340 -10.91 -25.92 5.44
CA ASP A 340 -9.65 -25.85 4.72
C ASP A 340 -8.44 -26.26 5.61
N TYR A 341 -7.23 -26.28 5.02
CA TYR A 341 -6.03 -26.74 5.73
C TYR A 341 -5.60 -25.80 6.86
N ASP A 342 -5.74 -24.49 6.68
CA ASP A 342 -5.33 -23.49 7.65
C ASP A 342 -6.32 -23.43 8.82
N GLU A 343 -7.61 -23.59 8.53
CA GLU A 343 -8.65 -23.76 9.56
C GLU A 343 -8.41 -25.02 10.39
N LYS A 344 -8.06 -26.15 9.75
CA LYS A 344 -7.68 -27.39 10.43
C LYS A 344 -6.43 -27.22 11.30
N LEU A 345 -5.46 -26.42 10.84
CA LEU A 345 -4.23 -26.15 11.58
C LEU A 345 -4.47 -25.23 12.79
N ALA A 346 -5.28 -24.19 12.64
CA ALA A 346 -5.67 -23.30 13.73
C ALA A 346 -6.47 -24.05 14.80
N LEU A 347 -7.42 -24.91 14.40
CA LEU A 347 -8.19 -25.75 15.33
C LEU A 347 -7.29 -26.74 16.09
N ARG A 348 -6.23 -27.24 15.44
CA ARG A 348 -5.23 -28.10 16.08
C ARG A 348 -4.46 -27.37 17.17
N GLU A 349 -4.03 -26.13 16.92
CA GLU A 349 -3.26 -25.34 17.89
C GLU A 349 -4.10 -24.91 19.09
N ILE A 350 -5.36 -24.54 18.87
CA ILE A 350 -6.32 -24.19 19.94
C ILE A 350 -6.65 -25.43 20.78
N ALA A 351 -6.89 -26.58 20.16
CA ALA A 351 -7.09 -27.82 20.91
C ALA A 351 -5.85 -28.15 21.75
N ALA A 352 -4.64 -28.00 21.20
CA ALA A 352 -3.39 -28.28 21.91
C ALA A 352 -3.09 -27.31 23.07
N SER A 353 -3.64 -26.09 23.08
CA SER A 353 -3.45 -25.12 24.16
C SER A 353 -4.45 -25.29 25.33
N SER A 354 -5.55 -26.01 25.12
CA SER A 354 -6.61 -26.24 26.13
C SER A 354 -6.34 -27.34 27.16
N TYR A 355 -5.19 -28.03 27.08
CA TYR A 355 -4.84 -29.15 27.97
C TYR A 355 -3.70 -28.79 28.93
N ASP A 356 -3.83 -29.24 30.19
CA ASP A 356 -2.80 -29.14 31.23
C ASP A 356 -1.48 -29.83 30.82
N ASP A 357 -0.38 -29.43 31.48
CA ASP A 357 1.04 -29.69 31.17
C ASP A 357 1.52 -31.16 31.09
N ASP A 358 0.62 -32.15 30.99
CA ASP A 358 1.01 -33.55 30.76
C ASP A 358 1.30 -33.80 29.27
N ASP A 359 2.59 -33.73 28.92
CA ASP A 359 3.13 -33.83 27.55
C ASP A 359 2.69 -35.10 26.81
N ASP A 360 2.41 -36.20 27.52
CA ASP A 360 2.01 -37.46 26.91
C ASP A 360 0.52 -37.47 26.50
N ASP A 361 -0.36 -36.87 27.31
CA ASP A 361 -1.79 -36.73 27.00
C ASP A 361 -1.98 -35.75 25.83
N LYS A 362 -1.19 -34.67 25.80
CA LYS A 362 -1.17 -33.70 24.69
C LYS A 362 -0.72 -34.33 23.38
N LYS A 363 0.33 -35.16 23.39
CA LYS A 363 0.79 -35.89 22.19
C LYS A 363 -0.25 -36.90 21.71
N GLN A 364 -0.85 -37.66 22.61
CA GLN A 364 -1.87 -38.66 22.28
C GLN A 364 -3.10 -38.00 21.64
N LYS A 365 -3.61 -36.91 22.22
CA LYS A 365 -4.79 -36.20 21.72
C LYS A 365 -4.53 -35.42 20.44
N THR A 366 -3.33 -34.83 20.29
CA THR A 366 -2.91 -34.20 19.03
C THR A 366 -2.80 -35.24 17.90
N SER A 367 -2.35 -36.46 18.21
CA SER A 367 -2.34 -37.57 17.25
C SER A 367 -3.75 -37.94 16.82
N VAL A 368 -4.69 -38.07 17.77
CA VAL A 368 -6.11 -38.36 17.48
C VAL A 368 -6.74 -37.26 16.63
N PHE A 369 -6.41 -35.99 16.88
CA PHE A 369 -6.87 -34.86 16.06
C PHE A 369 -6.30 -34.94 14.63
N ASN A 370 -4.99 -35.16 14.48
CA ASN A 370 -4.35 -35.29 13.17
C ASN A 370 -4.94 -36.44 12.35
N ASP A 371 -5.24 -37.57 13.00
CA ASP A 371 -5.87 -38.73 12.36
C ASP A 371 -7.32 -38.42 11.93
N LYS A 372 -8.09 -37.72 12.78
CA LYS A 372 -9.48 -37.33 12.50
C LYS A 372 -9.61 -36.34 11.34
N TYR A 373 -8.61 -35.48 11.12
CA TYR A 373 -8.64 -34.42 10.10
C TYR A 373 -7.65 -34.62 8.95
N HIS A 374 -7.02 -35.80 8.85
CA HIS A 374 -6.08 -36.18 7.78
C HIS A 374 -4.90 -35.22 7.55
N ILE A 375 -4.36 -34.63 8.63
CA ILE A 375 -3.22 -33.71 8.55
C ILE A 375 -1.92 -34.53 8.43
N LYS A 376 -1.31 -34.57 7.22
CA LYS A 376 -0.01 -35.25 7.02
C LYS A 376 1.15 -34.36 7.46
N ARG A 377 1.98 -34.88 8.36
CA ARG A 377 3.20 -34.22 8.86
C ARG A 377 4.22 -34.06 7.73
N ALA A 378 4.57 -32.83 7.35
CA ALA A 378 5.81 -32.57 6.62
C ALA A 378 6.99 -32.92 7.54
N LYS A 379 8.03 -33.56 7.01
CA LYS A 379 9.23 -33.87 7.79
C LYS A 379 9.89 -32.55 8.20
N ASP A 380 10.12 -32.41 9.51
CA ASP A 380 10.88 -31.32 10.10
C ASP A 380 12.34 -31.43 9.61
N ASP A 381 12.73 -30.56 8.67
CA ASP A 381 14.14 -30.26 8.41
C ASP A 381 14.52 -29.05 9.27
N ASP A 382 15.48 -29.25 10.16
CA ASP A 382 16.00 -28.26 11.10
C ASP A 382 16.53 -27.01 10.34
N PHE A 383 15.81 -25.89 10.45
CA PHE A 383 16.32 -24.58 10.06
C PHE A 383 17.07 -23.96 11.25
N GLU A 384 18.37 -24.24 11.34
CA GLU A 384 19.29 -23.41 12.12
C GLU A 384 19.49 -22.07 11.39
N TYR A 385 19.09 -20.97 12.03
CA TYR A 385 19.49 -19.63 11.60
C TYR A 385 20.92 -19.38 12.09
N GLU A 386 21.90 -19.42 11.18
CA GLU A 386 23.23 -18.87 11.46
C GLU A 386 23.16 -17.33 11.45
N GLU A 387 23.28 -16.71 12.62
CA GLU A 387 23.49 -15.27 12.76
C GLU A 387 24.89 -14.91 12.21
N GLU A 388 24.91 -14.27 11.04
CA GLU A 388 26.14 -13.86 10.38
C GLU A 388 26.77 -12.66 11.12
N SER A 389 27.95 -12.86 11.71
CA SER A 389 28.61 -11.83 12.53
C SER A 389 28.98 -10.59 11.70
N GLY A 390 28.94 -9.40 12.31
CA GLY A 390 29.29 -8.14 11.63
C GLY A 390 30.69 -8.09 11.00
N ASP A 391 31.61 -8.96 11.41
CA ASP A 391 32.94 -9.09 10.81
C ASP A 391 32.97 -9.97 9.56
N GLU A 392 32.04 -10.92 9.40
CA GLU A 392 31.86 -11.65 8.13
C GLU A 392 31.29 -10.75 7.05
N ILE A 393 30.32 -9.90 7.41
CA ILE A 393 29.75 -8.90 6.50
C ILE A 393 30.85 -7.94 6.00
N LYS A 394 31.73 -7.46 6.89
CA LYS A 394 32.89 -6.63 6.50
C LYS A 394 33.84 -7.36 5.54
N LYS A 395 34.15 -8.64 5.79
CA LYS A 395 35.01 -9.43 4.90
C LYS A 395 34.40 -9.60 3.52
N LYS A 396 33.09 -9.87 3.43
CA LYS A 396 32.35 -9.96 2.16
C LYS A 396 32.37 -8.62 1.39
N ILE A 397 32.20 -7.49 2.08
CA ILE A 397 32.29 -6.16 1.48
C ILE A 397 33.68 -5.89 0.90
N ILE A 398 34.76 -6.23 1.62
CA ILE A 398 36.14 -6.05 1.14
C ILE A 398 36.41 -6.91 -0.11
N VAL A 399 35.94 -8.16 -0.12
CA VAL A 399 36.07 -9.05 -1.28
C VAL A 399 35.33 -8.49 -2.50
N CYS A 400 34.12 -7.95 -2.32
CA CYS A 400 33.38 -7.28 -3.40
C CYS A 400 34.14 -6.07 -3.96
N ILE A 401 34.74 -5.22 -3.12
CA ILE A 401 35.52 -4.05 -3.57
C ILE A 401 36.73 -4.48 -4.39
N VAL A 402 37.45 -5.53 -3.98
CA VAL A 402 38.62 -6.05 -4.72
C VAL A 402 38.22 -6.61 -6.08
N LEU A 403 37.11 -7.34 -6.18
CA LEU A 403 36.59 -7.87 -7.44
C LEU A 403 36.20 -6.76 -8.43
N ILE A 404 35.61 -5.66 -7.93
CA ILE A 404 35.27 -4.49 -8.76
C ILE A 404 36.54 -3.85 -9.34
N ILE A 405 37.61 -3.71 -8.56
CA ILE A 405 38.89 -3.15 -9.03
C ILE A 405 39.50 -4.01 -10.14
N ILE A 406 39.45 -5.34 -10.01
CA ILE A 406 39.96 -6.28 -11.04
C ILE A 406 39.15 -6.18 -12.34
N LEU A 407 37.83 -6.06 -12.25
CA LEU A 407 36.96 -5.90 -13.43
C LEU A 407 37.19 -4.58 -14.17
N ILE A 408 37.43 -3.49 -13.44
CA ILE A 408 37.77 -2.18 -14.03
C ILE A 408 39.10 -2.27 -14.79
N ALA A 409 40.12 -2.92 -14.22
CA ALA A 409 41.41 -3.09 -14.88
C ALA A 409 41.31 -3.95 -16.17
N GLY A 410 40.45 -4.98 -16.17
CA GLY A 410 40.22 -5.84 -17.34
C GLY A 410 39.51 -5.13 -18.51
N GLY A 411 38.56 -4.23 -18.22
CA GLY A 411 37.79 -3.52 -19.24
C GLY A 411 38.63 -2.58 -20.12
N PHE A 412 39.72 -2.01 -19.59
CA PHE A 412 40.61 -1.12 -20.35
C PHE A 412 41.44 -1.85 -21.42
N ALA A 413 41.70 -3.15 -21.26
CA ALA A 413 42.49 -3.93 -22.22
C ALA A 413 41.72 -4.26 -23.51
N VAL A 414 40.39 -4.42 -23.41
CA VAL A 414 39.52 -4.87 -24.53
C VAL A 414 39.18 -3.72 -25.51
N LYS A 415 39.15 -2.47 -25.02
CA LYS A 415 38.78 -1.29 -25.81
C LYS A 415 39.74 -0.99 -26.98
N LYS A 416 40.96 -1.53 -26.98
CA LYS A 416 41.97 -1.27 -28.02
C LYS A 416 41.79 -2.12 -29.29
N LEU A 417 40.92 -3.12 -29.30
CA LEU A 417 40.85 -4.12 -30.38
C LEU A 417 39.67 -3.98 -31.36
N VAL A 418 38.66 -3.14 -31.09
CA VAL A 418 37.36 -3.22 -31.80
C VAL A 418 37.08 -2.08 -32.80
N ILE A 419 37.96 -1.07 -32.92
CA ILE A 419 37.76 0.04 -33.86
C ILE A 419 38.39 -0.29 -35.22
N ASP A 420 37.74 -1.15 -36.04
CA ASP A 420 37.87 -1.12 -37.51
C ASP A 420 36.87 -2.07 -38.22
N LYS A 421 35.72 -1.54 -38.67
CA LYS A 421 35.11 -1.77 -40.02
C LYS A 421 33.66 -1.24 -40.14
N LYS A 422 33.40 -0.57 -41.27
CA LYS A 422 32.14 0.09 -41.69
C LYS A 422 31.17 -0.81 -42.50
N SER A 423 29.90 -0.40 -42.50
CA SER A 423 28.67 -1.04 -43.02
C SER A 423 28.39 -0.89 -44.53
N THR A 424 27.48 -1.72 -45.05
CA THR A 424 26.62 -1.43 -46.23
C THR A 424 25.17 -1.95 -46.05
N LYS A 425 24.19 -1.18 -46.54
CA LYS A 425 22.72 -1.42 -46.58
C LYS A 425 22.30 -2.32 -47.76
N PRO A 426 21.10 -2.92 -47.72
CA PRO A 426 20.27 -3.07 -48.93
C PRO A 426 18.76 -2.72 -48.73
N PRO A 427 17.94 -2.73 -49.81
CA PRO A 427 16.74 -1.90 -49.97
C PRO A 427 15.38 -2.64 -49.93
N VAL A 428 14.35 -1.80 -50.09
CA VAL A 428 12.87 -1.98 -50.13
C VAL A 428 12.37 -2.85 -51.30
N THR A 429 11.23 -3.54 -51.11
CA THR A 429 10.29 -3.96 -52.18
C THR A 429 8.84 -4.02 -51.69
N ASP A 430 7.94 -3.50 -52.53
CA ASP A 430 6.47 -3.41 -52.44
C ASP A 430 5.73 -4.72 -52.82
N GLY A 431 4.42 -4.80 -52.51
CA GLY A 431 3.41 -5.31 -53.46
C GLY A 431 2.34 -6.33 -52.99
N ASP A 432 1.10 -5.84 -52.86
CA ASP A 432 -0.22 -6.36 -53.31
C ASP A 432 -0.74 -7.80 -53.02
N GLY A 433 -1.95 -7.88 -52.43
CA GLY A 433 -3.16 -8.23 -53.21
C GLY A 433 -3.94 -9.54 -52.96
N THR A 434 -5.16 -9.39 -52.39
CA THR A 434 -6.49 -9.99 -52.76
C THR A 434 -7.01 -11.38 -52.28
N ASN A 435 -8.09 -11.30 -51.47
CA ASN A 435 -9.44 -11.94 -51.44
C ASN A 435 -9.78 -13.39 -51.87
N SER A 436 -10.52 -14.08 -50.97
CA SER A 436 -11.83 -14.80 -51.12
C SER A 436 -11.90 -15.89 -50.02
N GLY A 437 -12.99 -16.21 -49.30
CA GLY A 437 -14.43 -16.03 -49.45
C GLY A 437 -15.10 -17.41 -49.36
N ASP A 438 -15.52 -17.86 -48.18
CA ASP A 438 -16.60 -18.87 -47.97
C ASP A 438 -16.95 -19.04 -46.48
N GLN A 439 -18.24 -18.91 -46.15
CA GLN A 439 -18.79 -19.06 -44.78
C GLN A 439 -19.25 -20.50 -44.54
N ASP A 440 -18.69 -21.12 -43.50
CA ASP A 440 -19.29 -22.25 -42.78
C ASP A 440 -19.10 -22.02 -41.27
N GLY A 441 -20.10 -22.37 -40.47
CA GLY A 441 -20.26 -22.01 -39.05
C GLY A 441 -19.26 -22.67 -38.10
N GLY A 442 -17.97 -22.39 -38.31
CA GLY A 442 -16.84 -22.90 -37.56
C GLY A 442 -16.52 -22.03 -36.36
N LYS A 443 -16.01 -22.66 -35.30
CA LYS A 443 -15.23 -21.96 -34.27
C LYS A 443 -14.21 -21.07 -34.98
N GLY A 444 -14.41 -19.75 -34.91
CA GLY A 444 -13.57 -18.77 -35.60
C GLY A 444 -12.11 -19.14 -35.42
N THR A 445 -11.44 -19.35 -36.53
CA THR A 445 -10.01 -19.63 -36.53
C THR A 445 -9.28 -18.37 -36.07
N ASP A 446 -8.08 -18.50 -35.51
CA ASP A 446 -7.29 -17.31 -35.11
C ASP A 446 -7.08 -16.32 -36.27
N THR A 447 -7.13 -16.82 -37.52
CA THR A 447 -7.11 -16.01 -38.74
C THR A 447 -8.32 -15.08 -38.88
N ASP A 448 -9.54 -15.56 -38.60
CA ASP A 448 -10.77 -14.74 -38.72
C ASP A 448 -10.78 -13.58 -37.72
N LYS A 449 -10.20 -13.81 -36.53
CA LYS A 449 -10.04 -12.76 -35.52
C LYS A 449 -9.04 -11.69 -35.94
N GLN A 450 -7.94 -12.10 -36.56
CA GLN A 450 -6.91 -11.17 -37.03
C GLN A 450 -7.44 -10.29 -38.17
N GLU A 451 -8.18 -10.87 -39.12
CA GLU A 451 -8.82 -10.10 -40.21
C GLU A 451 -9.85 -9.10 -39.68
N GLN A 452 -10.65 -9.48 -38.68
CA GLN A 452 -11.60 -8.57 -38.04
C GLN A 452 -10.90 -7.44 -37.27
N LEU A 453 -9.82 -7.75 -36.55
CA LEU A 453 -9.03 -6.73 -35.85
C LEU A 453 -8.41 -5.73 -36.83
N GLU A 454 -7.88 -6.20 -37.96
CA GLU A 454 -7.34 -5.34 -39.02
C GLU A 454 -8.42 -4.46 -39.66
N TYR A 455 -9.61 -5.01 -39.89
CA TYR A 455 -10.76 -4.23 -40.37
C TYR A 455 -11.15 -3.12 -39.39
N PHE A 456 -11.29 -3.42 -38.09
CA PHE A 456 -11.62 -2.40 -37.10
C PHE A 456 -10.50 -1.39 -36.90
N SER A 457 -9.23 -1.80 -36.97
CA SER A 457 -8.09 -0.88 -36.99
C SER A 457 -8.20 0.11 -38.14
N THR A 458 -8.52 -0.38 -39.34
CA THR A 458 -8.72 0.47 -40.52
C THR A 458 -9.90 1.42 -40.36
N LEU A 459 -11.01 0.95 -39.77
CA LEU A 459 -12.19 1.79 -39.51
C LEU A 459 -11.86 2.97 -38.57
N ILE A 460 -11.18 2.71 -37.46
CA ILE A 460 -10.83 3.75 -36.48
C ILE A 460 -9.79 4.71 -37.08
N GLU A 461 -8.75 4.21 -37.73
CA GLU A 461 -7.72 5.05 -38.35
C GLU A 461 -8.31 6.00 -39.41
N ASN A 462 -9.22 5.49 -40.26
CA ASN A 462 -9.88 6.32 -41.27
C ASN A 462 -10.78 7.40 -40.64
N PHE A 463 -11.52 7.03 -39.59
CA PHE A 463 -12.35 7.98 -38.85
C PHE A 463 -11.51 9.08 -38.19
N ASP A 464 -10.43 8.73 -37.48
CA ASP A 464 -9.58 9.70 -36.76
C ASP A 464 -8.84 10.63 -37.73
N ASN A 465 -8.39 10.12 -38.88
CA ASN A 465 -7.84 10.97 -39.94
C ASN A 465 -8.88 11.97 -40.47
N ALA A 466 -10.11 11.52 -40.74
CA ALA A 466 -11.20 12.39 -41.18
C ALA A 466 -11.60 13.42 -40.09
N TRP A 467 -11.50 13.04 -38.82
CA TRP A 467 -11.70 13.95 -37.69
C TRP A 467 -10.61 15.01 -37.58
N VAL A 468 -9.34 14.62 -37.72
CA VAL A 468 -8.21 15.57 -37.76
C VAL A 468 -8.38 16.57 -38.91
N ASP A 469 -8.83 16.11 -40.07
CA ASP A 469 -9.17 16.97 -41.20
C ASP A 469 -10.35 17.90 -40.90
N HIS A 470 -11.36 17.45 -40.16
CA HIS A 470 -12.43 18.31 -39.66
C HIS A 470 -11.89 19.42 -38.75
N VAL A 471 -11.06 19.07 -37.77
CA VAL A 471 -10.49 20.06 -36.84
C VAL A 471 -9.61 21.08 -37.58
N ASN A 472 -8.82 20.61 -38.56
CA ASN A 472 -7.85 21.44 -39.26
C ASN A 472 -8.44 22.27 -40.41
N THR A 473 -9.44 21.73 -41.12
CA THR A 473 -9.94 22.29 -42.39
C THR A 473 -11.45 22.47 -42.44
N ALA A 474 -12.17 22.10 -41.39
CA ALA A 474 -13.63 22.04 -41.34
C ALA A 474 -14.25 21.09 -42.38
N SER A 475 -13.54 20.04 -42.81
CA SER A 475 -14.12 18.96 -43.62
C SER A 475 -15.22 18.22 -42.86
N ASN A 476 -16.23 17.70 -43.55
CA ASN A 476 -17.32 16.92 -42.95
C ASN A 476 -17.19 15.41 -43.22
N ASP A 477 -16.07 14.95 -43.79
CA ASP A 477 -15.90 13.55 -44.21
C ASP A 477 -15.98 12.56 -43.03
N TYR A 478 -15.67 13.01 -41.80
CA TYR A 478 -15.82 12.21 -40.59
C TYR A 478 -17.26 11.75 -40.34
N LEU A 479 -18.27 12.47 -40.86
CA LEU A 479 -19.67 12.12 -40.70
C LEU A 479 -20.05 10.83 -41.44
N ASP A 480 -19.30 10.43 -42.47
CA ASP A 480 -19.59 9.22 -43.24
C ASP A 480 -19.37 7.95 -42.41
N PHE A 481 -18.52 8.02 -41.38
CA PHE A 481 -18.23 6.94 -40.44
C PHE A 481 -19.24 6.84 -39.30
N LEU A 482 -20.14 7.83 -39.14
CA LEU A 482 -21.03 7.94 -37.99
C LEU A 482 -22.46 7.53 -38.32
N ILE A 483 -23.16 7.03 -37.30
CA ILE A 483 -24.62 6.88 -37.34
C ILE A 483 -25.24 8.25 -37.09
N SER A 484 -26.07 8.75 -38.02
CA SER A 484 -26.57 10.13 -38.03
C SER A 484 -27.43 10.53 -36.83
N ASP A 485 -27.97 9.57 -36.08
CA ASP A 485 -28.71 9.78 -34.83
C ASP A 485 -27.98 9.21 -33.59
N GLY A 486 -26.78 8.66 -33.78
CA GLY A 486 -25.92 8.12 -32.74
C GLY A 486 -25.40 9.19 -31.77
N GLN A 487 -24.96 8.75 -30.59
CA GLN A 487 -24.42 9.63 -29.56
C GLN A 487 -23.12 10.31 -30.04
N LEU A 488 -22.22 9.56 -30.68
CA LEU A 488 -20.95 10.10 -31.16
C LEU A 488 -21.15 11.21 -32.22
N TYR A 489 -22.14 11.05 -33.11
CA TYR A 489 -22.53 12.09 -34.05
C TYR A 489 -22.94 13.39 -33.35
N LYS A 490 -23.78 13.29 -32.31
CA LYS A 490 -24.24 14.46 -31.54
C LYS A 490 -23.08 15.12 -30.79
N ASP A 491 -22.17 14.33 -30.22
CA ASP A 491 -21.04 14.87 -29.46
C ASP A 491 -20.07 15.62 -30.36
N LEU A 492 -19.71 15.03 -31.50
CA LEU A 492 -18.72 15.59 -32.43
C LEU A 492 -19.27 16.79 -33.21
N THR A 493 -20.54 16.78 -33.61
CA THR A 493 -21.16 17.94 -34.29
C THR A 493 -21.31 19.16 -33.38
N ASN A 494 -21.33 18.96 -32.06
CA ASN A 494 -21.34 20.04 -31.07
C ASN A 494 -19.93 20.42 -30.57
N TYR A 495 -18.88 19.72 -31.01
CA TYR A 495 -17.52 19.96 -30.54
C TYR A 495 -16.94 21.27 -31.10
N ASN A 496 -16.44 22.13 -30.21
CA ASN A 496 -15.91 23.43 -30.60
C ASN A 496 -14.47 23.32 -31.10
N ILE A 497 -14.30 23.27 -32.43
CA ILE A 497 -13.00 23.23 -33.10
C ILE A 497 -12.33 24.60 -33.26
N LYS A 498 -12.96 25.70 -32.86
CA LYS A 498 -12.48 27.05 -33.20
C LYS A 498 -11.11 27.35 -32.60
N GLY A 499 -10.14 27.60 -33.47
CA GLY A 499 -8.77 27.96 -33.09
C GLY A 499 -7.90 26.79 -32.64
N LYS A 500 -8.34 25.56 -32.91
CA LYS A 500 -7.59 24.33 -32.70
C LYS A 500 -7.00 23.82 -34.02
N SER A 501 -5.90 23.09 -33.92
CA SER A 501 -5.40 22.19 -34.97
C SER A 501 -4.88 20.91 -34.32
N GLN A 502 -5.04 19.77 -34.96
CA GLN A 502 -4.62 18.47 -34.43
C GLN A 502 -3.69 17.75 -35.42
N ILE A 503 -2.85 16.86 -34.90
CA ILE A 503 -2.05 15.91 -35.67
C ILE A 503 -2.20 14.55 -35.00
N LEU A 504 -2.65 13.54 -35.74
CA LEU A 504 -2.63 12.15 -35.28
C LEU A 504 -1.18 11.66 -35.26
N ILE A 505 -0.68 11.30 -34.07
CA ILE A 505 0.69 10.82 -33.86
C ILE A 505 0.75 9.30 -33.95
N GLY A 506 -0.27 8.61 -33.46
CA GLY A 506 -0.37 7.16 -33.53
C GLY A 506 -1.71 6.66 -33.06
N ILE A 507 -2.09 5.50 -33.56
CA ILE A 507 -3.30 4.78 -33.18
C ILE A 507 -2.99 3.29 -33.10
N GLU A 508 -3.50 2.63 -32.07
CA GLU A 508 -3.32 1.19 -31.86
C GLU A 508 -4.63 0.58 -31.34
N VAL A 509 -5.33 -0.19 -32.19
CA VAL A 509 -6.48 -0.97 -31.75
C VAL A 509 -5.98 -2.20 -30.99
N THR A 510 -6.34 -2.28 -29.71
CA THR A 510 -5.84 -3.29 -28.78
C THR A 510 -6.73 -4.52 -28.75
N GLU A 511 -8.05 -4.34 -28.80
CA GLU A 511 -9.03 -5.42 -28.74
C GLU A 511 -10.35 -4.98 -29.39
N TYR A 512 -11.18 -5.95 -29.80
CA TYR A 512 -12.60 -5.72 -30.05
C TYR A 512 -13.43 -6.81 -29.38
N LYS A 513 -14.66 -6.46 -28.97
CA LYS A 513 -15.61 -7.34 -28.32
C LYS A 513 -16.94 -7.28 -29.06
N MET A 514 -17.29 -8.37 -29.73
CA MET A 514 -18.61 -8.52 -30.35
C MET A 514 -19.68 -8.54 -29.27
N ILE A 515 -20.63 -7.60 -29.35
CA ILE A 515 -21.82 -7.54 -28.48
C ILE A 515 -22.94 -8.36 -29.12
N THR A 516 -23.14 -8.17 -30.44
CA THR A 516 -24.05 -8.95 -31.30
C THR A 516 -23.42 -9.05 -32.68
N ASP A 517 -24.00 -9.85 -33.58
CA ASP A 517 -23.52 -9.97 -34.97
C ASP A 517 -23.53 -8.63 -35.74
N SER A 518 -24.27 -7.63 -35.25
CA SER A 518 -24.37 -6.29 -35.82
C SER A 518 -23.86 -5.19 -34.89
N LYS A 519 -23.19 -5.51 -33.78
CA LYS A 519 -22.72 -4.51 -32.80
C LYS A 519 -21.42 -4.95 -32.11
N VAL A 520 -20.42 -4.07 -32.06
CA VAL A 520 -19.07 -4.36 -31.54
C VAL A 520 -18.55 -3.18 -30.72
N ASP A 521 -17.85 -3.47 -29.63
CA ASP A 521 -17.01 -2.49 -28.92
C ASP A 521 -15.56 -2.64 -29.38
N ILE A 522 -14.90 -1.54 -29.73
CA ILE A 522 -13.53 -1.48 -30.25
C ILE A 522 -12.68 -0.68 -29.26
N TYR A 523 -11.63 -1.28 -28.71
CA TYR A 523 -10.73 -0.71 -27.72
C TYR A 523 -9.45 -0.28 -28.39
N PHE A 524 -9.00 0.96 -28.18
CA PHE A 524 -7.81 1.47 -28.85
C PHE A 524 -7.12 2.57 -28.06
N ASN A 525 -5.82 2.75 -28.30
CA ASN A 525 -5.03 3.88 -27.84
C ASN A 525 -4.85 4.88 -29.00
N GLU A 526 -5.04 6.15 -28.71
CA GLU A 526 -4.93 7.27 -29.65
C GLU A 526 -3.96 8.32 -29.08
N LYS A 527 -3.00 8.75 -29.89
CA LYS A 527 -2.08 9.83 -29.54
C LYS A 527 -2.25 10.97 -30.50
N ILE A 528 -2.60 12.15 -29.98
CA ILE A 528 -2.77 13.36 -30.78
C ILE A 528 -1.90 14.50 -30.25
N GLU A 529 -1.41 15.35 -31.14
CA GLU A 529 -0.85 16.65 -30.80
C GLU A 529 -1.87 17.73 -31.14
N GLU A 530 -2.45 18.37 -30.12
CA GLU A 530 -3.36 19.51 -30.28
C GLU A 530 -2.58 20.82 -30.13
N THR A 531 -2.82 21.76 -31.04
CA THR A 531 -2.36 23.15 -30.94
C THR A 531 -3.54 24.09 -30.79
N GLN A 532 -3.55 24.91 -29.73
CA GLN A 532 -4.58 25.94 -29.53
C GLN A 532 -3.92 27.26 -29.10
N GLY A 533 -4.17 28.33 -29.86
CA GLY A 533 -3.58 29.65 -29.57
C GLY A 533 -2.04 29.67 -29.56
N GLY A 534 -1.41 28.78 -30.33
CA GLY A 534 0.06 28.63 -30.38
C GLY A 534 0.66 27.70 -29.32
N ASN A 535 -0.14 27.23 -28.35
CA ASN A 535 0.30 26.24 -27.36
C ASN A 535 0.08 24.83 -27.90
N LYS A 536 1.14 24.01 -27.91
CA LYS A 536 1.10 22.60 -28.27
C LYS A 536 0.92 21.72 -27.03
N LYS A 537 0.04 20.72 -27.12
CA LYS A 537 -0.16 19.70 -26.08
C LYS A 537 -0.24 18.33 -26.74
N SER A 538 0.56 17.39 -26.25
CA SER A 538 0.40 15.97 -26.59
C SER A 538 -0.63 15.35 -25.66
N LEU A 539 -1.54 14.59 -26.24
CA LEU A 539 -2.65 13.92 -25.59
C LEU A 539 -2.55 12.43 -25.95
N ASP A 540 -2.73 11.57 -24.95
CA ASP A 540 -2.65 10.12 -25.05
C ASP A 540 -3.93 9.58 -24.41
N TYR A 541 -4.77 8.95 -25.23
CA TYR A 541 -6.15 8.63 -24.93
C TYR A 541 -6.39 7.15 -25.17
N ASP A 542 -7.00 6.49 -24.20
CA ASP A 542 -7.53 5.14 -24.37
C ASP A 542 -9.05 5.29 -24.60
N TRP A 543 -9.56 4.72 -25.69
CA TRP A 543 -10.95 4.88 -26.13
C TRP A 543 -11.65 3.52 -26.29
N ILE A 544 -12.97 3.54 -26.10
CA ILE A 544 -13.88 2.48 -26.53
C ILE A 544 -14.91 3.10 -27.47
N TYR A 545 -14.89 2.68 -28.73
CA TYR A 545 -15.95 3.01 -29.68
C TYR A 545 -16.89 1.84 -29.86
N THR A 546 -18.19 2.11 -29.84
CA THR A 546 -19.21 1.14 -30.18
C THR A 546 -19.59 1.35 -31.64
N ALA A 547 -19.39 0.33 -32.47
CA ALA A 547 -19.78 0.33 -33.87
C ALA A 547 -21.00 -0.58 -34.10
N VAL A 548 -21.89 -0.18 -35.00
CA VAL A 548 -23.08 -0.92 -35.42
C VAL A 548 -23.04 -1.13 -36.92
N LYS A 549 -23.46 -2.30 -37.36
CA LYS A 549 -23.52 -2.65 -38.78
C LYS A 549 -24.78 -2.03 -39.42
N VAL A 550 -24.60 -1.14 -40.39
CA VAL A 550 -25.65 -0.47 -41.17
C VAL A 550 -25.54 -0.94 -42.61
N GLY A 551 -26.36 -1.91 -43.00
CA GLY A 551 -26.20 -2.60 -44.29
C GLY A 551 -24.97 -3.51 -44.28
N GLU A 552 -24.03 -3.28 -45.19
CA GLU A 552 -22.76 -4.02 -45.27
C GLU A 552 -21.60 -3.31 -44.55
N GLU A 553 -21.79 -2.07 -44.11
CA GLU A 553 -20.76 -1.22 -43.51
C GLU A 553 -20.90 -1.16 -41.99
N TRP A 554 -19.78 -1.02 -41.28
CA TRP A 554 -19.75 -0.70 -39.86
C TRP A 554 -19.66 0.81 -39.67
N LYS A 555 -20.53 1.38 -38.82
CA LYS A 555 -20.54 2.80 -38.47
C LYS A 555 -20.46 2.98 -36.96
N LEU A 556 -19.79 4.05 -36.52
CA LEU A 556 -19.61 4.36 -35.11
C LEU A 556 -20.89 5.00 -34.54
N GLU A 557 -21.39 4.45 -33.44
CA GLU A 557 -22.62 4.87 -32.76
C GLU A 557 -22.33 5.76 -31.55
N SER A 558 -21.37 5.35 -30.71
CA SER A 558 -20.99 6.05 -29.48
C SER A 558 -19.49 5.89 -29.22
N GLY A 559 -18.88 6.87 -28.56
CA GLY A 559 -17.52 6.78 -28.07
C GLY A 559 -17.44 7.14 -26.59
N ARG A 560 -16.65 6.39 -25.83
CA ARG A 560 -16.38 6.66 -24.42
C ARG A 560 -14.91 6.45 -24.14
N TYR A 561 -14.35 7.26 -23.25
CA TYR A 561 -12.96 7.14 -22.87
C TYR A 561 -12.76 5.86 -22.05
N ASN A 562 -11.91 4.95 -22.53
CA ASN A 562 -11.44 3.81 -21.78
C ASN A 562 -10.46 4.34 -20.73
N HIS A 563 -10.90 4.61 -19.51
CA HIS A 563 -9.95 4.95 -18.45
C HIS A 563 -9.23 3.67 -18.01
N GLY A 564 -8.31 3.19 -18.85
CA GLY A 564 -7.52 2.00 -18.62
C GLY A 564 -6.66 2.14 -17.38
N THR A 565 -6.88 1.25 -16.42
CA THR A 565 -5.82 0.76 -15.53
C THR A 565 -4.61 0.42 -16.40
N ASN A 566 -3.44 1.04 -16.14
CA ASN A 566 -2.20 0.82 -16.87
C ASN A 566 -1.94 -0.68 -17.16
N ASN A 567 -2.16 -1.12 -18.41
CA ASN A 567 -2.05 -2.51 -18.85
C ASN A 567 -0.59 -3.00 -19.07
N ASN A 568 0.37 -2.49 -18.30
CA ASN A 568 1.72 -3.07 -18.26
C ASN A 568 1.93 -4.09 -17.13
N ASP A 569 0.89 -4.40 -16.36
CA ASP A 569 0.91 -5.51 -15.42
C ASP A 569 0.07 -6.67 -15.98
N SER A 570 0.77 -7.71 -16.45
CA SER A 570 0.14 -8.96 -16.94
C SER A 570 -0.46 -9.82 -15.81
N SER A 571 -0.48 -9.30 -14.58
CA SER A 571 -1.43 -9.74 -13.57
C SER A 571 -2.78 -9.05 -13.80
N ILE A 572 -3.62 -9.68 -14.62
CA ILE A 572 -5.07 -9.50 -14.53
C ILE A 572 -5.45 -9.93 -13.12
N ASN A 573 -5.38 -8.98 -12.18
CA ASN A 573 -6.09 -9.08 -10.93
C ASN A 573 -7.56 -9.11 -11.31
N ASN A 574 -8.18 -10.26 -11.10
CA ASN A 574 -9.61 -10.40 -10.94
C ASN A 574 -10.05 -9.43 -9.83
N TYR A 575 -10.24 -8.15 -10.14
CA TYR A 575 -11.03 -7.31 -9.25
C TYR A 575 -12.43 -7.91 -9.28
N PRO A 576 -12.97 -8.33 -8.11
CA PRO A 576 -14.31 -8.88 -8.05
C PRO A 576 -15.25 -7.89 -8.72
N ASN A 577 -16.09 -8.38 -9.64
CA ASN A 577 -17.02 -7.54 -10.38
C ASN A 577 -17.82 -6.72 -9.36
N SER A 578 -17.67 -5.39 -9.34
CA SER A 578 -18.28 -4.49 -8.33
C SER A 578 -19.78 -4.30 -8.52
N SER A 579 -20.44 -5.36 -8.96
CA SER A 579 -21.88 -5.56 -8.99
C SER A 579 -22.33 -6.24 -7.71
N PHE A 580 -23.63 -6.19 -7.42
CA PHE A 580 -24.24 -6.94 -6.33
C PHE A 580 -23.82 -8.42 -6.32
N SER A 581 -23.38 -8.89 -5.15
CA SER A 581 -22.99 -10.27 -4.89
C SER A 581 -23.88 -10.86 -3.79
N THR A 582 -24.44 -12.04 -4.04
CA THR A 582 -25.21 -12.79 -3.03
C THR A 582 -24.33 -13.40 -1.95
N GLU A 583 -23.01 -13.36 -2.11
CA GLU A 583 -22.04 -13.86 -1.13
C GLU A 583 -21.77 -12.85 -0.02
N HIS A 584 -22.21 -11.59 -0.19
CA HIS A 584 -22.01 -10.51 0.77
C HIS A 584 -23.33 -10.12 1.42
N SER A 585 -23.29 -9.89 2.74
CA SER A 585 -24.39 -9.24 3.45
C SER A 585 -24.14 -7.74 3.50
N TYR A 586 -24.99 -6.98 2.82
CA TYR A 586 -24.94 -5.52 2.81
C TYR A 586 -25.56 -4.92 4.07
N LYS A 587 -25.11 -3.71 4.43
CA LYS A 587 -25.54 -2.96 5.63
C LYS A 587 -27.06 -2.84 5.77
N TYR A 588 -27.77 -2.71 4.65
CA TYR A 588 -29.23 -2.60 4.63
C TYR A 588 -29.84 -3.91 4.14
N SER A 589 -30.75 -4.48 4.93
CA SER A 589 -31.46 -5.70 4.54
C SER A 589 -32.24 -5.54 3.24
N ASP A 590 -32.68 -4.31 2.92
CA ASP A 590 -33.40 -4.01 1.68
C ASP A 590 -32.49 -4.13 0.43
N VAL A 591 -31.19 -3.86 0.57
CA VAL A 591 -30.18 -4.08 -0.48
C VAL A 591 -30.03 -5.58 -0.77
N ASN A 592 -29.96 -6.41 0.28
CA ASN A 592 -29.83 -7.87 0.17
C ASN A 592 -31.01 -8.52 -0.56
N ASN A 593 -32.19 -7.89 -0.49
CA ASN A 593 -33.42 -8.38 -1.13
C ASN A 593 -33.77 -7.65 -2.43
N SER A 594 -32.88 -6.77 -2.90
CA SER A 594 -33.13 -5.97 -4.10
C SER A 594 -33.06 -6.81 -5.38
N THR A 595 -33.86 -6.45 -6.37
CA THR A 595 -33.87 -7.08 -7.70
C THR A 595 -33.22 -6.18 -8.73
N ARG A 596 -32.47 -6.76 -9.66
CA ARG A 596 -31.84 -6.01 -10.76
C ARG A 596 -32.91 -5.29 -11.58
N LEU A 597 -32.68 -4.00 -11.83
CA LEU A 597 -33.57 -3.13 -12.58
C LEU A 597 -33.04 -2.92 -14.00
N SER A 598 -33.93 -2.77 -14.97
CA SER A 598 -33.59 -2.42 -16.35
C SER A 598 -34.71 -1.59 -16.98
N GLY A 599 -34.43 -0.97 -18.13
CA GLY A 599 -35.41 -0.15 -18.86
C GLY A 599 -35.47 1.30 -18.38
N GLU A 600 -36.61 1.96 -18.60
CA GLU A 600 -36.77 3.40 -18.41
C GLU A 600 -36.51 3.86 -16.97
N ILE A 601 -37.02 3.11 -15.97
CA ILE A 601 -36.80 3.45 -14.57
C ILE A 601 -35.31 3.32 -14.21
N ALA A 602 -34.61 2.28 -14.68
CA ALA A 602 -33.17 2.16 -14.44
C ALA A 602 -32.41 3.38 -15.00
N GLN A 603 -32.79 3.84 -16.20
CA GLN A 603 -32.20 5.04 -16.81
C GLN A 603 -32.46 6.30 -15.97
N GLU A 604 -33.66 6.47 -15.40
CA GLU A 604 -33.97 7.59 -14.49
C GLU A 604 -33.09 7.56 -13.23
N ILE A 605 -32.83 6.37 -12.67
CA ILE A 605 -31.96 6.18 -11.51
C ILE A 605 -30.50 6.49 -11.86
N GLU A 606 -30.00 6.01 -13.00
CA GLU A 606 -28.65 6.32 -13.50
C GLU A 606 -28.47 7.82 -13.74
N ASN A 607 -29.51 8.49 -14.28
CA ASN A 607 -29.52 9.93 -14.49
C ASN A 607 -29.46 10.70 -13.16
N ALA A 608 -30.17 10.23 -12.13
CA ALA A 608 -30.12 10.82 -10.80
C ALA A 608 -28.72 10.69 -10.16
N TYR A 609 -28.11 9.51 -10.26
CA TYR A 609 -26.73 9.27 -9.83
C TYR A 609 -25.73 10.18 -10.57
N THR A 610 -25.81 10.21 -11.89
CA THR A 610 -24.91 11.00 -12.75
C THR A 610 -25.09 12.50 -12.49
N GLY A 611 -26.34 12.96 -12.34
CA GLY A 611 -26.67 14.35 -12.03
C GLY A 611 -26.14 14.78 -10.66
N PHE A 612 -26.24 13.92 -9.65
CA PHE A 612 -25.64 14.13 -8.33
C PHE A 612 -24.13 14.31 -8.42
N ASN A 613 -23.41 13.36 -9.03
CA ASN A 613 -21.95 13.36 -9.08
C ASN A 613 -21.39 14.54 -9.89
N ASN A 614 -21.97 14.83 -11.06
CA ASN A 614 -21.57 16.01 -11.83
C ASN A 614 -21.78 17.31 -11.05
N SER A 615 -22.92 17.42 -10.34
CA SER A 615 -23.20 18.58 -9.51
C SER A 615 -22.30 18.67 -8.28
N TRP A 616 -21.86 17.53 -7.73
CA TRP A 616 -20.90 17.46 -6.64
C TRP A 616 -19.55 18.08 -7.04
N ILE A 617 -19.02 17.72 -8.21
CA ILE A 617 -17.77 18.31 -8.72
C ILE A 617 -17.89 19.82 -8.86
N ASN A 618 -19.02 20.31 -9.38
CA ASN A 618 -19.28 21.74 -9.47
C ASN A 618 -19.37 22.39 -8.08
N TYR A 619 -20.03 21.75 -7.12
CA TYR A 619 -20.08 22.23 -5.74
C TYR A 619 -18.68 22.32 -5.10
N VAL A 620 -17.85 21.30 -5.26
CA VAL A 620 -16.47 21.29 -4.74
C VAL A 620 -15.62 22.36 -5.44
N ASN A 621 -15.73 22.50 -6.76
CA ASN A 621 -14.83 23.37 -7.52
C ASN A 621 -15.24 24.85 -7.50
N THR A 622 -16.54 25.14 -7.52
CA THR A 622 -17.08 26.49 -7.74
C THR A 622 -18.12 26.91 -6.72
N ASN A 623 -18.43 26.06 -5.73
CA ASN A 623 -19.49 26.28 -4.75
C ASN A 623 -20.89 26.39 -5.38
N ASP A 624 -21.11 25.75 -6.53
CA ASP A 624 -22.42 25.64 -7.15
C ASP A 624 -23.35 24.76 -6.30
N LYS A 625 -24.47 25.33 -5.85
CA LYS A 625 -25.43 24.67 -4.98
C LYS A 625 -26.43 23.76 -5.71
N ASN A 626 -26.28 23.55 -7.02
CA ASN A 626 -27.14 22.64 -7.79
C ASN A 626 -27.10 21.19 -7.29
N VAL A 627 -26.03 20.76 -6.61
CA VAL A 627 -25.96 19.43 -5.96
C VAL A 627 -27.11 19.19 -4.98
N PHE A 628 -27.64 20.25 -4.35
CA PHE A 628 -28.75 20.14 -3.41
C PHE A 628 -30.09 19.77 -4.07
N ASN A 629 -30.19 19.88 -5.40
CA ASN A 629 -31.37 19.44 -6.16
C ASN A 629 -31.39 17.93 -6.41
N TYR A 630 -30.26 17.23 -6.19
CA TYR A 630 -30.11 15.80 -6.43
C TYR A 630 -30.07 14.98 -5.14
N ILE A 631 -30.33 15.60 -4.00
CA ILE A 631 -30.24 14.96 -2.69
C ILE A 631 -31.49 15.18 -1.85
N VAL A 632 -31.90 14.13 -1.13
CA VAL A 632 -33.07 14.20 -0.24
C VAL A 632 -32.76 15.16 0.91
N LYS A 633 -33.58 16.21 1.08
CA LYS A 633 -33.39 17.21 2.14
C LYS A 633 -33.40 16.56 3.53
N GLY A 634 -32.40 16.89 4.35
CA GLY A 634 -32.25 16.36 5.71
C GLY A 634 -31.69 14.94 5.80
N SER A 635 -31.39 14.32 4.65
CA SER A 635 -30.71 13.03 4.61
C SER A 635 -29.24 13.12 5.05
N LYS A 636 -28.59 11.97 5.23
CA LYS A 636 -27.18 11.91 5.62
C LYS A 636 -26.28 12.59 4.59
N VAL A 637 -26.50 12.31 3.29
CA VAL A 637 -25.72 12.96 2.23
C VAL A 637 -25.95 14.48 2.20
N TYR A 638 -27.19 14.94 2.45
CA TYR A 638 -27.49 16.37 2.53
C TYR A 638 -26.67 17.09 3.62
N ASN A 639 -26.58 16.49 4.81
CA ASN A 639 -25.84 17.08 5.92
C ASN A 639 -24.33 17.10 5.64
N ILE A 640 -23.78 16.01 5.09
CA ILE A 640 -22.37 15.94 4.69
C ILE A 640 -22.06 17.02 3.65
N THR A 641 -22.84 17.10 2.57
CA THR A 641 -22.65 18.09 1.51
C THR A 641 -22.73 19.51 2.04
N LYS A 642 -23.66 19.79 2.96
CA LYS A 642 -23.82 21.12 3.57
C LYS A 642 -22.59 21.55 4.36
N THR A 643 -22.01 20.66 5.16
CA THR A 643 -20.86 20.96 6.02
C THR A 643 -19.51 20.82 5.31
N TYR A 644 -19.47 20.24 4.11
CA TYR A 644 -18.21 19.92 3.41
C TYR A 644 -17.32 21.15 3.23
N LYS A 645 -17.86 22.29 2.79
CA LYS A 645 -17.06 23.52 2.62
C LYS A 645 -16.78 24.29 3.91
N GLU A 646 -17.42 23.92 5.03
CA GLU A 646 -17.21 24.56 6.33
C GLU A 646 -15.95 24.03 7.01
N LYS A 647 -15.47 22.84 6.62
CA LYS A 647 -14.28 22.24 7.23
C LYS A 647 -12.97 22.79 6.62
N PRO A 648 -12.00 23.22 7.45
CA PRO A 648 -10.73 23.81 6.97
C PRO A 648 -9.94 22.91 6.02
N GLU A 649 -9.96 21.60 6.22
CA GLU A 649 -9.23 20.62 5.42
C GLU A 649 -9.69 20.59 3.95
N TYR A 650 -10.94 20.97 3.66
CA TYR A 650 -11.52 20.96 2.30
C TYR A 650 -11.44 22.31 1.57
N VAL A 651 -10.86 23.34 2.21
CA VAL A 651 -10.64 24.65 1.60
C VAL A 651 -9.58 24.55 0.51
N GLY A 652 -9.88 25.10 -0.67
CA GLY A 652 -8.96 25.14 -1.82
C GLY A 652 -8.87 23.83 -2.62
N ILE A 653 -9.61 22.79 -2.24
CA ILE A 653 -9.70 21.55 -3.00
C ILE A 653 -10.44 21.76 -4.31
N LYS A 654 -9.91 21.16 -5.39
CA LYS A 654 -10.61 20.93 -6.66
C LYS A 654 -10.61 19.45 -6.98
N GLN A 655 -11.72 18.96 -7.51
CA GLN A 655 -11.91 17.57 -7.90
C GLN A 655 -12.32 17.47 -9.38
N LYS A 656 -12.03 16.33 -10.00
CA LYS A 656 -12.65 15.89 -11.26
C LYS A 656 -12.78 14.37 -11.22
N PHE A 657 -13.78 13.81 -11.88
CA PHE A 657 -13.81 12.37 -12.12
C PHE A 657 -12.83 12.02 -13.23
N ASN A 658 -11.96 11.05 -12.96
CA ASN A 658 -11.29 10.27 -13.98
C ASN A 658 -12.21 9.10 -14.37
N VAL A 659 -12.73 8.35 -13.40
CA VAL A 659 -13.69 7.25 -13.64
C VAL A 659 -15.01 7.55 -12.95
N MET A 660 -16.12 7.26 -13.62
CA MET A 660 -17.46 7.25 -13.07
C MET A 660 -18.26 6.20 -13.84
N ASP A 661 -18.29 4.98 -13.31
CA ASP A 661 -18.87 3.81 -13.97
C ASP A 661 -19.97 3.16 -13.12
N ILE A 662 -21.11 2.90 -13.73
CA ILE A 662 -22.27 2.27 -13.08
C ILE A 662 -22.25 0.78 -13.39
N LYS A 663 -22.22 -0.04 -12.35
CA LYS A 663 -21.96 -1.48 -12.44
C LYS A 663 -23.22 -2.31 -12.29
N ASP A 664 -24.12 -1.88 -11.41
CA ASP A 664 -25.44 -2.50 -11.26
C ASP A 664 -26.45 -1.47 -10.73
N VAL A 665 -27.72 -1.64 -11.14
CA VAL A 665 -28.85 -0.84 -10.66
C VAL A 665 -29.93 -1.80 -10.19
N ARG A 666 -30.44 -1.60 -8.97
CA ARG A 666 -31.40 -2.51 -8.34
C ARG A 666 -32.52 -1.75 -7.66
N GLU A 667 -33.68 -2.40 -7.57
CA GLU A 667 -34.86 -1.93 -6.87
C GLU A 667 -35.04 -2.76 -5.59
N GLY A 668 -35.07 -2.08 -4.45
CA GLY A 668 -35.52 -2.63 -3.16
C GLY A 668 -36.99 -2.33 -2.91
N LYS A 669 -37.43 -2.53 -1.68
CA LYS A 669 -38.80 -2.28 -1.26
C LYS A 669 -39.14 -0.79 -1.23
N ASP A 670 -38.24 0.03 -0.67
CA ASP A 670 -38.49 1.44 -0.41
C ASP A 670 -37.45 2.37 -1.08
N SER A 671 -36.50 1.81 -1.82
CA SER A 671 -35.36 2.54 -2.41
C SER A 671 -34.77 1.84 -3.63
N TYR A 672 -33.97 2.57 -4.38
CA TYR A 672 -33.14 2.09 -5.48
C TYR A 672 -31.68 2.11 -5.08
N TYR A 673 -30.89 1.22 -5.67
CA TYR A 673 -29.48 1.05 -5.35
C TYR A 673 -28.63 1.11 -6.61
N VAL A 674 -27.55 1.86 -6.57
CA VAL A 674 -26.58 1.97 -7.67
C VAL A 674 -25.20 1.57 -7.15
N TRP A 675 -24.64 0.51 -7.72
CA TRP A 675 -23.24 0.16 -7.54
C TRP A 675 -22.40 0.97 -8.51
N ALA A 676 -21.46 1.75 -7.98
CA ALA A 676 -20.64 2.65 -8.76
C ALA A 676 -19.16 2.47 -8.43
N HIS A 677 -18.34 2.57 -9.47
CA HIS A 677 -16.88 2.67 -9.39
C HIS A 677 -16.47 4.08 -9.81
N GLU A 678 -15.78 4.77 -8.91
CA GLU A 678 -15.39 6.16 -9.11
C GLU A 678 -13.91 6.33 -8.85
N VAL A 679 -13.22 7.05 -9.73
CA VAL A 679 -11.85 7.50 -9.50
C VAL A 679 -11.85 9.03 -9.56
N ILE A 680 -11.59 9.67 -8.43
CA ILE A 680 -11.60 11.13 -8.29
C ILE A 680 -10.17 11.65 -8.23
N HIS A 681 -9.83 12.52 -9.17
CA HIS A 681 -8.59 13.27 -9.14
C HIS A 681 -8.79 14.55 -8.34
N GLU A 682 -8.06 14.67 -7.25
CA GLU A 682 -8.13 15.78 -6.33
C GLU A 682 -6.84 16.60 -6.35
N THR A 683 -6.99 17.93 -6.32
CA THR A 683 -5.87 18.86 -6.26
C THR A 683 -6.08 19.88 -5.14
N LYS A 684 -5.06 20.09 -4.31
CA LYS A 684 -5.02 21.12 -3.27
C LYS A 684 -3.68 21.85 -3.34
N GLY A 685 -3.68 23.03 -3.95
CA GLY A 685 -2.43 23.73 -4.26
C GLY A 685 -1.59 22.93 -5.27
N ALA A 686 -0.39 22.49 -4.84
CA ALA A 686 0.50 21.66 -5.65
C ALA A 686 0.34 20.14 -5.38
N VAL A 687 -0.41 19.76 -4.34
CA VAL A 687 -0.62 18.36 -3.98
C VAL A 687 -1.73 17.79 -4.87
N VAL A 688 -1.49 16.58 -5.38
CA VAL A 688 -2.36 15.86 -6.29
C VAL A 688 -2.59 14.45 -5.74
N ASN A 689 -3.84 14.08 -5.54
CA ASN A 689 -4.25 12.76 -5.09
C ASN A 689 -5.21 12.13 -6.10
N ASN A 690 -5.17 10.81 -6.24
CA ASN A 690 -6.19 10.04 -6.94
C ASN A 690 -6.87 9.13 -5.93
N TRP A 691 -8.18 9.27 -5.80
CA TRP A 691 -8.99 8.49 -4.88
C TRP A 691 -9.83 7.52 -5.67
N GLU A 692 -9.81 6.24 -5.30
CA GLU A 692 -10.62 5.20 -5.93
C GLU A 692 -11.66 4.70 -4.94
N TYR A 693 -12.91 4.66 -5.40
CA TYR A 693 -14.06 4.33 -4.57
C TYR A 693 -14.98 3.32 -5.25
N HIS A 694 -15.51 2.41 -4.44
CA HIS A 694 -16.58 1.48 -4.80
C HIS A 694 -17.75 1.76 -3.86
N TRP A 695 -18.76 2.46 -4.38
CA TRP A 695 -19.89 2.96 -3.60
C TRP A 695 -21.19 2.25 -3.97
N ILE A 696 -22.07 2.13 -2.98
CA ILE A 696 -23.47 1.78 -3.15
C ILE A 696 -24.30 3.01 -2.78
N TYR A 697 -24.93 3.62 -3.77
CA TYR A 697 -25.81 4.77 -3.59
C TYR A 697 -27.24 4.31 -3.31
N ILE A 698 -27.90 4.95 -2.34
CA ILE A 698 -29.32 4.75 -2.02
C ILE A 698 -30.11 5.92 -2.58
N ILE A 699 -30.90 5.66 -3.61
CA ILE A 699 -31.72 6.64 -4.31
C ILE A 699 -33.19 6.42 -3.92
N LYS A 700 -33.90 7.51 -3.59
CA LYS A 700 -35.31 7.48 -3.21
C LYS A 700 -36.14 8.32 -4.17
N LYS A 701 -37.34 7.84 -4.46
CA LYS A 701 -38.35 8.64 -5.17
C LYS A 701 -38.90 9.71 -4.23
N SER A 702 -38.89 10.96 -4.67
CA SER A 702 -39.34 12.13 -3.92
C SER A 702 -40.21 13.01 -4.82
N GLY A 703 -41.51 12.72 -4.86
CA GLY A 703 -42.40 13.32 -5.87
C GLY A 703 -42.17 12.66 -7.23
N ASP A 704 -41.90 13.48 -8.24
CA ASP A 704 -41.62 13.02 -9.60
C ASP A 704 -40.12 12.78 -9.85
N ASP A 705 -39.26 13.13 -8.89
CA ASP A 705 -37.80 13.03 -9.02
C ASP A 705 -37.23 11.84 -8.24
N TYR A 706 -36.04 11.39 -8.64
CA TYR A 706 -35.21 10.43 -7.89
C TYR A 706 -33.99 11.14 -7.34
N LEU A 707 -33.78 11.03 -6.02
CA LEU A 707 -32.78 11.79 -5.29
C LEU A 707 -31.91 10.87 -4.44
N VAL A 708 -30.61 11.17 -4.36
CA VAL A 708 -29.66 10.46 -3.50
C VAL A 708 -29.96 10.77 -2.03
N SER A 709 -30.09 9.74 -1.21
CA SER A 709 -30.38 9.88 0.23
C SER A 709 -29.18 9.49 1.10
N GLU A 710 -28.39 8.53 0.65
CA GLU A 710 -27.19 8.06 1.33
C GLU A 710 -26.31 7.34 0.30
N TYR A 711 -25.04 7.19 0.63
CA TYR A 711 -24.14 6.22 -0.01
C TYR A 711 -23.27 5.58 1.07
N PHE A 712 -22.77 4.39 0.80
CA PHE A 712 -21.86 3.65 1.67
C PHE A 712 -20.96 2.75 0.84
N LYS A 713 -19.78 2.40 1.39
CA LYS A 713 -18.78 1.62 0.67
C LYS A 713 -19.31 0.23 0.38
N ASP A 714 -19.05 -0.28 -0.83
CA ASP A 714 -19.34 -1.68 -1.17
C ASP A 714 -18.48 -2.59 -0.28
N PRO A 715 -19.06 -3.47 0.57
CA PRO A 715 -18.29 -4.36 1.44
C PRO A 715 -17.43 -5.38 0.69
N ALA A 716 -17.63 -5.56 -0.62
CA ALA A 716 -16.75 -6.38 -1.46
C ALA A 716 -15.37 -5.72 -1.71
N PHE A 717 -15.18 -4.45 -1.33
CA PHE A 717 -13.97 -3.64 -1.54
C PHE A 717 -13.55 -2.87 -0.30
#